data_AF-A0A355GC09-F1
#
_entry.id   AF-A0A355GC09-F1
#
_cell.length_a   1.000
_cell.length_b   1.000
_cell.length_c   1.000
_cell.angle_alpha   90.00
_cell.angle_beta   90.00
_cell.angle_gamma   90.00
#
_symmetry.space_group_name_H-M   'P 1'
#
loop_
_entity.id
_entity.type
_entity.pdbx_description
1 polymer ?
#
loop_
_entity_poly.entity_id
_entity_poly.type
_entity_poly.pdbx_seq_one_letter_code
_entity_poly.pdbx_strand_id
1 'polypeptide(L)'
;MGVSTFRIAQGFDGVNGSTFGSGGFQEGDSFFDEIRYASPVPGELSYNWDIWTPDEDTFLKPETFTFLTADISVAATDPTDDTNVGDFIISFTEDVAGVDINDFTLFRNNIDITSQLTSGMLTQMDLRTFRLNIDSILGAEGDGEYELRLVNNNTISDAKYIDPFSPISGNTPSNYLMFGDVERFTIDTYAPTVEIENVSPDPRSAAVGELIVNFSEDVTGVDLSDFVLTRDGVNVTGVVGGNLSSTPATLTQVTGSQFVLDLSKVTSLSGTYTLSINTAASSSIIDSAGNALTATGSETWVNDTLSPTGSFQSVSDGDVDSVDFTFQEAVTGVDVSDFELYRNGTLVTGGVLSVDGSPGDLNYTVNLDSALTGLNGVYTLVFLSGESEVTDASGNTAASSTDAKWNNGTDFTAPTAGIQDVSPDGSALDAGTTDIEVLINFSEPVTGLFDDDGSVPVSFYTNFELIFDDGSGPQTIDIPVGSLTGSGSFYTLNLSSLIPTYGDGLYTLNLLGNTGTIEDLAGNVFKAGATDTWRIGDPVLGASIEDIPPTILTNAGQVSISFDDGINPVNVSGVTVNDFRLMLNGQAIDLVAAGVTLTPGVGPASSYSLDLTYVTQVAGTYELTLVAAGSGITGGGNPLLANVSHSWVNSSTIDLTGGTPVFSDGVDTTAGDGIVGDGTSGTETLRAAIQEANALLGSNVIELAAGTYFLGIGGIDEDQSATGDLDIRDNLTIRGQGVGVTIIDGAELDRIFQIFAGVTLNLENLTIQNGKLTGSDDGAGIRNSGTTTLTNVEVTGNVAEDSAGGINNTGLIVIVDSTISNNTAGGGGGGLRNTGTMQISRSTISGNTTARDGGALFNAGIGTVTVSNSTFSGNSSDRSGGA
;
A
#
# COMPACT_ATOMS: atom_id res chain seq x y z
N MET A 1 -17.03 -20.29 43.75
CA MET A 1 -17.57 -21.65 44.00
C MET A 1 -16.63 -22.32 44.98
N GLY A 2 -16.96 -22.37 46.27
CA GLY A 2 -16.06 -22.93 47.28
C GLY A 2 -16.01 -24.46 47.19
N VAL A 3 -14.82 -25.03 47.06
CA VAL A 3 -14.58 -26.46 47.25
C VAL A 3 -14.26 -26.66 48.73
N SER A 4 -15.13 -27.33 49.48
CA SER A 4 -14.77 -27.81 50.81
C SER A 4 -14.00 -29.13 50.68
N THR A 5 -12.74 -29.11 51.04
CA THR A 5 -11.94 -30.33 51.22
C THR A 5 -12.21 -30.87 52.62
N PHE A 6 -12.84 -32.04 52.72
CA PHE A 6 -12.94 -32.76 54.00
C PHE A 6 -12.00 -33.97 53.97
N ARG A 7 -11.12 -34.08 54.98
CA ARG A 7 -10.41 -35.33 55.29
C ARG A 7 -11.09 -35.99 56.49
N ILE A 8 -11.52 -37.24 56.31
CA ILE A 8 -11.95 -38.09 57.43
C ILE A 8 -10.71 -38.76 58.00
N ALA A 9 -10.39 -38.48 59.27
CA ALA A 9 -9.36 -39.20 60.00
C ALA A 9 -9.83 -40.64 60.28
N GLN A 10 -9.11 -41.63 59.76
CA GLN A 10 -9.31 -43.03 60.12
C GLN A 10 -8.83 -43.26 61.56
N GLY A 11 -9.73 -43.65 62.45
CA GLY A 11 -9.35 -44.28 63.71
C GLY A 11 -8.78 -45.66 63.42
N PHE A 12 -7.47 -45.83 63.54
CA PHE A 12 -6.85 -47.16 63.56
C PHE A 12 -7.21 -47.82 64.90
N ASP A 13 -8.32 -48.56 64.92
CA ASP A 13 -8.62 -49.52 65.98
C ASP A 13 -7.57 -50.63 65.90
N GLY A 14 -6.52 -50.48 66.71
CA GLY A 14 -5.61 -51.55 67.03
C GLY A 14 -6.14 -52.34 68.23
N VAL A 15 -7.17 -53.18 68.06
CA VAL A 15 -7.51 -54.20 69.06
C VAL A 15 -7.69 -55.57 68.42
N ASN A 16 -6.67 -56.41 68.62
CA ASN A 16 -6.77 -57.86 68.44
C ASN A 16 -7.87 -58.43 69.36
N GLY A 17 -8.91 -58.97 68.75
CA GLY A 17 -9.70 -60.07 69.29
C GLY A 17 -11.03 -59.70 69.93
N SER A 18 -12.11 -59.77 69.14
CA SER A 18 -13.27 -60.60 69.49
C SER A 18 -14.15 -60.84 68.26
N THR A 19 -14.77 -62.02 68.25
CA THR A 19 -15.46 -62.66 67.14
C THR A 19 -16.88 -62.12 66.94
N PHE A 20 -17.06 -61.08 66.13
CA PHE A 20 -18.28 -60.82 65.31
C PHE A 20 -17.89 -59.83 64.19
N GLY A 21 -18.09 -60.20 62.91
CA GLY A 21 -17.96 -59.27 61.77
C GLY A 21 -18.96 -58.12 61.90
N SER A 22 -18.79 -56.93 61.33
CA SER A 22 -18.23 -56.49 60.04
C SER A 22 -18.15 -54.95 60.09
N GLY A 23 -17.15 -54.28 59.52
CA GLY A 23 -17.23 -53.79 58.15
C GLY A 23 -16.53 -52.43 57.98
N GLY A 24 -15.20 -52.42 58.06
CA GLY A 24 -14.37 -51.26 57.68
C GLY A 24 -13.67 -51.53 56.35
N PHE A 25 -13.54 -50.50 55.52
CA PHE A 25 -12.79 -50.50 54.25
C PHE A 25 -11.37 -51.05 54.44
N GLN A 26 -10.92 -51.92 53.55
CA GLN A 26 -9.53 -52.39 53.52
C GLN A 26 -8.70 -51.61 52.49
N GLU A 27 -7.38 -51.64 52.68
CA GLU A 27 -6.43 -51.01 51.77
C GLU A 27 -6.53 -51.66 50.37
N GLY A 28 -7.08 -50.93 49.40
CA GLY A 28 -7.33 -51.40 48.03
C GLY A 28 -8.78 -51.25 47.52
N ASP A 29 -9.72 -50.84 48.38
CA ASP A 29 -11.13 -50.69 48.01
C ASP A 29 -11.41 -49.32 47.32
N SER A 30 -12.12 -49.35 46.18
CA SER A 30 -12.56 -48.16 45.42
C SER A 30 -14.03 -47.82 45.74
N PHE A 31 -14.29 -46.59 46.16
CA PHE A 31 -15.61 -46.13 46.60
C PHE A 31 -16.68 -46.11 45.48
N PHE A 32 -16.29 -46.08 44.20
CA PHE A 32 -17.22 -45.91 43.08
C PHE A 32 -17.68 -47.21 42.39
N ASP A 33 -17.14 -48.37 42.76
CA ASP A 33 -17.38 -49.62 42.01
C ASP A 33 -18.46 -50.54 42.56
N GLU A 34 -19.15 -50.19 43.65
CA GLU A 34 -20.17 -51.07 44.26
C GLU A 34 -21.58 -50.44 44.34
N ILE A 35 -22.13 -50.05 43.19
CA ILE A 35 -23.59 -49.97 43.00
C ILE A 35 -24.01 -50.93 41.90
N ARG A 36 -23.99 -52.23 42.22
CA ARG A 36 -24.82 -53.24 41.54
C ARG A 36 -25.16 -54.36 42.49
N TYR A 37 -26.35 -54.34 43.10
CA TYR A 37 -27.11 -55.58 43.25
C TYR A 37 -28.62 -55.34 43.17
N ALA A 38 -29.23 -56.20 42.37
CA ALA A 38 -30.65 -56.26 42.06
C ALA A 38 -31.39 -57.22 43.02
N SER A 39 -32.47 -56.71 43.63
CA SER A 39 -33.72 -57.44 43.94
C SER A 39 -33.70 -58.58 45.02
N PRO A 40 -34.84 -59.11 45.51
CA PRO A 40 -35.42 -58.68 46.80
C PRO A 40 -35.87 -59.84 47.74
N VAL A 41 -35.83 -59.68 49.07
CA VAL A 41 -36.69 -60.45 50.01
C VAL A 41 -36.76 -59.81 51.42
N PRO A 42 -37.80 -60.09 52.24
CA PRO A 42 -38.61 -59.11 52.95
C PRO A 42 -38.65 -59.31 54.48
N GLY A 43 -39.22 -58.35 55.22
CA GLY A 43 -39.57 -58.55 56.63
C GLY A 43 -39.78 -57.25 57.39
N GLU A 44 -41.02 -56.76 57.42
CA GLU A 44 -41.50 -55.66 58.27
C GLU A 44 -41.22 -55.89 59.76
N LEU A 45 -40.87 -54.82 60.48
CA LEU A 45 -41.58 -54.44 61.71
C LEU A 45 -41.71 -52.91 61.78
N SER A 46 -42.95 -52.45 61.64
CA SER A 46 -43.43 -51.08 61.86
C SER A 46 -43.21 -50.64 63.32
N TYR A 47 -42.95 -49.36 63.56
CA TYR A 47 -43.58 -48.66 64.69
C TYR A 47 -43.97 -47.22 64.33
N ASN A 48 -45.25 -46.94 64.57
CA ASN A 48 -45.92 -45.64 64.48
C ASN A 48 -45.44 -44.68 65.57
N TRP A 49 -45.63 -43.39 65.27
CA TRP A 49 -45.38 -42.23 66.11
C TRP A 49 -46.18 -42.24 67.42
N ASP A 50 -45.57 -41.75 68.49
CA ASP A 50 -46.29 -41.21 69.64
C ASP A 50 -45.66 -39.87 70.09
N ILE A 51 -46.53 -38.96 70.49
CA ILE A 51 -46.28 -37.56 70.87
C ILE A 51 -45.62 -37.52 72.26
N TRP A 52 -44.59 -36.67 72.45
CA TRP A 52 -43.99 -36.44 73.78
C TRP A 52 -43.93 -34.95 74.13
N THR A 53 -44.51 -34.60 75.28
CA THR A 53 -44.35 -33.34 76.02
C THR A 53 -43.34 -33.54 77.16
N PRO A 54 -42.52 -32.52 77.51
CA PRO A 54 -41.30 -32.71 78.27
C PRO A 54 -41.54 -32.76 79.79
N ASP A 55 -40.92 -33.73 80.46
CA ASP A 55 -40.65 -33.74 81.90
C ASP A 55 -39.15 -33.65 82.20
N GLU A 56 -38.84 -32.96 83.30
CA GLU A 56 -37.52 -32.51 83.71
C GLU A 56 -36.59 -33.66 84.14
N ASP A 57 -35.29 -33.46 83.91
CA ASP A 57 -34.15 -34.30 84.32
C ASP A 57 -34.02 -35.68 83.66
N THR A 58 -33.55 -35.71 82.39
CA THR A 58 -32.34 -36.44 81.94
C THR A 58 -32.20 -36.40 80.41
N PHE A 59 -31.50 -35.39 79.90
CA PHE A 59 -30.91 -35.41 78.56
C PHE A 59 -29.49 -34.85 78.67
N LEU A 60 -28.49 -35.73 78.64
CA LEU A 60 -27.14 -35.32 78.27
C LEU A 60 -27.26 -34.82 76.82
N LYS A 61 -26.96 -33.54 76.65
CA LYS A 61 -26.89 -32.83 75.37
C LYS A 61 -26.13 -33.68 74.33
N PRO A 62 -26.46 -33.62 73.03
CA PRO A 62 -25.48 -34.00 72.04
C PRO A 62 -24.24 -33.13 72.23
N GLU A 63 -23.12 -33.72 72.65
CA GLU A 63 -21.81 -33.07 72.56
C GLU A 63 -21.46 -32.99 71.08
N THR A 64 -21.84 -31.88 70.44
CA THR A 64 -21.25 -31.50 69.17
C THR A 64 -19.84 -31.02 69.48
N PHE A 65 -18.84 -31.89 69.30
CA PHE A 65 -17.45 -31.49 69.26
C PHE A 65 -17.25 -30.66 67.98
N THR A 66 -17.20 -29.35 68.12
CA THR A 66 -16.78 -28.42 67.07
C THR A 66 -15.26 -28.26 67.16
N PHE A 67 -14.58 -28.34 66.03
CA PHE A 67 -13.13 -28.12 65.97
C PHE A 67 -12.87 -26.61 65.85
N LEU A 68 -11.92 -26.09 66.65
CA LEU A 68 -11.42 -24.74 66.48
C LEU A 68 -10.59 -24.66 65.20
N THR A 69 -11.13 -23.99 64.19
CA THR A 69 -10.48 -23.72 62.90
C THR A 69 -10.54 -22.23 62.60
N ALA A 70 -9.64 -21.78 61.73
CA ALA A 70 -9.58 -20.41 61.26
C ALA A 70 -9.68 -20.36 59.73
N ASP A 71 -10.04 -19.20 59.22
CA ASP A 71 -10.08 -18.84 57.81
C ASP A 71 -9.46 -17.44 57.68
N ILE A 72 -8.53 -17.26 56.75
CA ILE A 72 -7.96 -15.97 56.37
C ILE A 72 -8.59 -15.58 55.04
N SER A 73 -9.09 -14.35 54.95
CA SER A 73 -9.61 -13.82 53.69
C SER A 73 -9.19 -12.37 53.49
N VAL A 74 -8.94 -11.99 52.24
CA VAL A 74 -8.74 -10.60 51.82
C VAL A 74 -9.72 -10.27 50.69
N ALA A 75 -10.16 -9.01 50.63
CA ALA A 75 -11.13 -8.57 49.62
C ALA A 75 -10.49 -8.13 48.30
N ALA A 76 -9.16 -8.13 48.22
CA ALA A 76 -8.42 -7.75 47.03
C ALA A 76 -8.60 -8.78 45.91
N THR A 77 -8.47 -8.31 44.66
CA THR A 77 -8.34 -9.22 43.52
C THR A 77 -7.00 -9.94 43.58
N ASP A 78 -6.93 -11.12 42.99
CA ASP A 78 -5.69 -11.88 42.89
C ASP A 78 -5.49 -12.32 41.43
N PRO A 79 -4.45 -11.80 40.74
CA PRO A 79 -3.49 -10.78 41.21
C PRO A 79 -4.10 -9.36 41.32
N THR A 80 -3.37 -8.43 41.93
CA THR A 80 -3.77 -7.01 42.11
C THR A 80 -2.67 -6.02 41.73
N ASP A 81 -3.08 -4.91 41.13
CA ASP A 81 -2.26 -3.75 40.78
C ASP A 81 -2.05 -2.73 41.92
N ASP A 82 -2.60 -3.00 43.10
CA ASP A 82 -2.52 -2.12 44.26
C ASP A 82 -1.73 -2.76 45.40
N THR A 83 -0.78 -2.00 45.93
CA THR A 83 -0.07 -2.36 47.16
C THR A 83 -0.91 -2.15 48.42
N ASN A 84 -2.10 -1.54 48.31
CA ASN A 84 -3.07 -1.35 49.39
C ASN A 84 -4.22 -2.37 49.29
N VAL A 85 -3.91 -3.64 49.52
CA VAL A 85 -4.88 -4.75 49.43
C VAL A 85 -5.93 -4.73 50.56
N GLY A 86 -5.68 -3.96 51.62
CA GLY A 86 -6.58 -3.73 52.73
C GLY A 86 -6.41 -4.73 53.88
N ASP A 87 -7.44 -4.82 54.73
CA ASP A 87 -7.40 -5.64 55.94
C ASP A 87 -7.65 -7.12 55.61
N PHE A 88 -6.71 -7.99 56.01
CA PHE A 88 -6.94 -9.43 56.07
C PHE A 88 -7.86 -9.74 57.24
N ILE A 89 -8.95 -10.46 56.98
CA ILE A 89 -9.93 -10.86 57.99
C ILE A 89 -9.66 -12.30 58.40
N ILE A 90 -9.29 -12.49 59.66
CA ILE A 90 -9.07 -13.80 60.27
C ILE A 90 -10.31 -14.15 61.08
N SER A 91 -11.05 -15.17 60.65
CA SER A 91 -12.29 -15.61 61.27
C SER A 91 -12.12 -16.99 61.90
N PHE A 92 -12.52 -17.13 63.15
CA PHE A 92 -12.51 -18.40 63.88
C PHE A 92 -13.92 -18.98 64.00
N THR A 93 -14.03 -20.31 64.00
CA THR A 93 -15.32 -21.01 64.17
C THR A 93 -15.94 -20.81 65.56
N GLU A 94 -15.13 -20.41 66.54
CA GLU A 94 -15.48 -20.25 67.95
C GLU A 94 -14.79 -19.02 68.59
N ASP A 95 -15.19 -18.68 69.82
CA ASP A 95 -14.56 -17.60 70.57
C ASP A 95 -13.12 -18.01 70.93
N VAL A 96 -12.12 -17.17 70.67
CA VAL A 96 -10.70 -17.50 70.88
C VAL A 96 -10.00 -16.53 71.83
N ALA A 97 -8.97 -17.05 72.50
CA ALA A 97 -8.02 -16.30 73.30
C ALA A 97 -6.59 -16.65 72.86
N GLY A 98 -5.66 -15.72 73.05
CA GLY A 98 -4.23 -15.95 72.79
C GLY A 98 -3.77 -15.64 71.36
N VAL A 99 -4.61 -15.10 70.49
CA VAL A 99 -4.22 -14.65 69.14
C VAL A 99 -3.33 -13.41 69.23
N ASP A 100 -2.09 -13.52 68.79
CA ASP A 100 -1.14 -12.40 68.64
C ASP A 100 -0.37 -12.46 67.30
N ILE A 101 0.46 -11.45 67.04
CA ILE A 101 1.16 -11.32 65.76
C ILE A 101 2.15 -12.46 65.47
N ASN A 102 2.66 -13.15 66.50
CA ASN A 102 3.59 -14.27 66.34
C ASN A 102 2.89 -15.56 65.90
N ASP A 103 1.57 -15.55 65.85
CA ASP A 103 0.79 -16.64 65.27
C ASP A 103 0.78 -16.55 63.73
N PHE A 104 1.34 -15.49 63.13
CA PHE A 104 1.39 -15.30 61.69
C PHE A 104 2.82 -15.37 61.15
N THR A 105 2.98 -15.98 59.99
CA THR A 105 4.21 -15.92 59.19
C THR A 105 3.87 -15.39 57.79
N LEU A 106 4.75 -14.55 57.25
CA LEU A 106 4.57 -13.94 55.93
C LEU A 106 5.77 -14.29 55.04
N PHE A 107 5.49 -14.78 53.83
CA PHE A 107 6.49 -15.05 52.82
C PHE A 107 6.25 -14.19 51.59
N ARG A 108 7.32 -13.78 50.91
CA ARG A 108 7.30 -13.18 49.56
C ARG A 108 8.22 -13.98 48.64
N ASN A 109 7.73 -14.47 47.51
CA ASN A 109 8.49 -15.30 46.57
C ASN A 109 9.23 -16.46 47.28
N ASN A 110 8.56 -17.11 48.24
CA ASN A 110 9.10 -18.15 49.13
C ASN A 110 10.23 -17.71 50.09
N ILE A 111 10.48 -16.41 50.24
CA ILE A 111 11.41 -15.83 51.23
C ILE A 111 10.62 -15.41 52.46
N ASP A 112 11.04 -15.88 53.64
CA ASP A 112 10.42 -15.51 54.92
C ASP A 112 10.72 -14.04 55.24
N ILE A 113 9.66 -13.23 55.33
CA ILE A 113 9.68 -11.82 55.70
C ILE A 113 8.88 -11.55 57.00
N THR A 114 8.61 -12.59 57.79
CA THR A 114 7.82 -12.52 59.03
C THR A 114 8.33 -11.48 60.03
N SER A 115 9.64 -11.18 60.02
CA SER A 115 10.23 -10.15 60.89
C SER A 115 9.68 -8.73 60.65
N GLN A 116 9.00 -8.50 59.54
CA GLN A 116 8.37 -7.22 59.22
C GLN A 116 6.98 -7.05 59.87
N LEU A 117 6.36 -8.15 60.33
CA LEU A 117 5.10 -8.09 61.06
C LEU A 117 5.31 -7.47 62.44
N THR A 118 4.46 -6.52 62.80
CA THR A 118 4.51 -5.84 64.11
C THR A 118 3.15 -5.90 64.80
N SER A 119 3.14 -5.89 66.13
CA SER A 119 1.90 -6.02 66.92
C SER A 119 0.86 -4.92 66.63
N GLY A 120 1.27 -3.78 66.07
CA GLY A 120 0.36 -2.70 65.69
C GLY A 120 -0.49 -2.98 64.44
N MET A 121 -0.15 -4.02 63.67
CA MET A 121 -0.85 -4.41 62.44
C MET A 121 -2.09 -5.28 62.72
N LEU A 122 -2.12 -6.00 63.85
CA LEU A 122 -3.23 -6.87 64.25
C LEU A 122 -4.18 -6.12 65.19
N THR A 123 -5.47 -6.11 64.86
CA THR A 123 -6.52 -5.60 65.76
C THR A 123 -7.61 -6.65 65.95
N GLN A 124 -7.94 -6.95 67.19
CA GLN A 124 -9.12 -7.77 67.51
C GLN A 124 -10.40 -6.95 67.26
N MET A 125 -11.32 -7.50 66.47
CA MET A 125 -12.62 -6.88 66.20
C MET A 125 -13.68 -7.39 67.17
N ASP A 126 -13.71 -8.70 67.38
CA ASP A 126 -14.52 -9.36 68.40
C ASP A 126 -13.83 -10.66 68.88
N LEU A 127 -14.55 -11.50 69.62
CA LEU A 127 -14.00 -12.74 70.17
C LEU A 127 -13.66 -13.80 69.10
N ARG A 128 -14.10 -13.63 67.85
CA ARG A 128 -13.93 -14.60 66.76
C ARG A 128 -13.23 -14.03 65.54
N THR A 129 -13.04 -12.71 65.48
CA THR A 129 -12.63 -12.04 64.25
C THR A 129 -11.52 -11.02 64.52
N PHE A 130 -10.47 -11.07 63.71
CA PHE A 130 -9.33 -10.18 63.78
C PHE A 130 -9.08 -9.56 62.41
N ARG A 131 -8.61 -8.31 62.40
CA ARG A 131 -8.06 -7.69 61.20
C ARG A 131 -6.55 -7.63 61.28
N LEU A 132 -5.87 -7.95 60.19
CA LEU A 132 -4.44 -7.77 60.03
C LEU A 132 -4.20 -6.86 58.80
N ASN A 133 -3.68 -5.66 59.02
CA ASN A 133 -3.33 -4.75 57.92
C ASN A 133 -1.83 -4.83 57.64
N ILE A 134 -1.46 -5.25 56.43
CA ILE A 134 -0.06 -5.36 56.00
C ILE A 134 0.30 -4.40 54.85
N ASP A 135 -0.56 -3.45 54.49
CA ASP A 135 -0.36 -2.53 53.34
C ASP A 135 1.00 -1.80 53.40
N SER A 136 1.44 -1.41 54.61
CA SER A 136 2.75 -0.75 54.79
C SER A 136 3.97 -1.63 54.45
N ILE A 137 3.82 -2.96 54.56
CA ILE A 137 4.85 -3.94 54.14
C ILE A 137 4.78 -4.08 52.62
N LEU A 138 3.58 -4.26 52.08
CA LEU A 138 3.34 -4.45 50.65
C LEU A 138 3.83 -3.26 49.82
N GLY A 139 3.55 -2.03 50.26
CA GLY A 139 4.04 -0.82 49.59
C GLY A 139 5.56 -0.59 49.69
N ALA A 140 6.24 -1.23 50.65
CA ALA A 140 7.69 -1.14 50.79
C ALA A 140 8.43 -2.24 50.00
N GLU A 141 7.84 -3.43 49.94
CA GLU A 141 8.41 -4.59 49.27
C GLU A 141 8.07 -4.62 47.78
N GLY A 142 6.87 -4.19 47.39
CA GLY A 142 6.38 -4.17 46.00
C GLY A 142 5.99 -5.55 45.48
N ASP A 143 6.11 -5.76 44.17
CA ASP A 143 5.52 -6.88 43.44
C ASP A 143 6.01 -8.27 43.84
N GLY A 144 5.18 -9.28 43.62
CA GLY A 144 5.51 -10.69 43.82
C GLY A 144 4.41 -11.49 44.50
N GLU A 145 4.69 -12.77 44.70
CA GLU A 145 3.80 -13.74 45.31
C GLU A 145 3.91 -13.66 46.83
N TYR A 146 2.82 -13.32 47.51
CA TYR A 146 2.73 -13.26 48.97
C TYR A 146 1.97 -14.43 49.54
N GLU A 147 2.39 -14.88 50.72
CA GLU A 147 1.74 -15.97 51.43
C GLU A 147 1.69 -15.69 52.94
N LEU A 148 0.49 -15.46 53.45
CA LEU A 148 0.22 -15.25 54.86
C LEU A 148 -0.27 -16.57 55.48
N ARG A 149 0.45 -17.08 56.47
CA ARG A 149 0.07 -18.32 57.17
C ARG A 149 -0.28 -18.02 58.61
N LEU A 150 -1.39 -18.56 59.08
CA LEU A 150 -1.67 -18.72 60.50
C LEU A 150 -1.03 -20.02 61.00
N VAL A 151 -0.07 -19.90 61.90
CA VAL A 151 0.73 -21.00 62.43
C VAL A 151 0.06 -21.60 63.66
N ASN A 152 -0.12 -22.92 63.65
CA ASN A 152 -0.49 -23.65 64.86
C ASN A 152 0.75 -23.86 65.76
N ASN A 153 0.92 -22.98 66.73
CA ASN A 153 1.97 -23.01 67.75
C ASN A 153 1.43 -23.34 69.16
N ASN A 154 0.17 -23.77 69.27
CA ASN A 154 -0.58 -24.01 70.52
C ASN A 154 -0.76 -22.79 71.44
N THR A 155 -0.72 -21.55 70.94
CA THR A 155 -1.03 -20.33 71.73
C THR A 155 -2.51 -19.95 71.67
N ILE A 156 -3.17 -20.23 70.53
CA ILE A 156 -4.57 -19.91 70.28
C ILE A 156 -5.46 -21.02 70.86
N SER A 157 -6.32 -20.67 71.80
CA SER A 157 -7.25 -21.58 72.48
C SER A 157 -8.68 -21.05 72.48
N ASP A 158 -9.68 -21.93 72.59
CA ASP A 158 -11.06 -21.48 72.75
C ASP A 158 -11.27 -20.77 74.10
N ALA A 159 -11.87 -19.58 74.04
CA ALA A 159 -12.06 -18.65 75.16
C ALA A 159 -13.15 -19.11 76.17
N LYS A 160 -14.03 -20.03 75.76
CA LYS A 160 -15.16 -20.48 76.59
C LYS A 160 -14.80 -21.59 77.57
N TYR A 161 -13.77 -22.39 77.28
CA TYR A 161 -13.27 -23.45 78.14
C TYR A 161 -11.92 -23.11 78.77
N ILE A 162 -11.88 -22.02 79.54
CA ILE A 162 -10.82 -21.80 80.53
C ILE A 162 -11.33 -22.37 81.87
N ASP A 163 -11.33 -23.69 82.05
CA ASP A 163 -11.48 -24.29 83.38
C ASP A 163 -10.08 -24.51 83.98
N PRO A 164 -9.65 -23.73 84.99
CA PRO A 164 -8.37 -23.93 85.65
C PRO A 164 -8.31 -25.17 86.56
N PHE A 165 -9.35 -26.03 86.63
CA PHE A 165 -9.45 -27.12 87.62
C PHE A 165 -10.01 -28.48 87.14
N SER A 166 -9.75 -28.93 85.92
CA SER A 166 -10.11 -30.32 85.53
C SER A 166 -8.92 -31.28 85.41
N PRO A 167 -8.62 -32.11 86.44
CA PRO A 167 -7.78 -33.28 86.30
C PRO A 167 -8.67 -34.52 86.17
N ILE A 168 -9.17 -34.80 84.96
CA ILE A 168 -9.75 -36.11 84.66
C ILE A 168 -9.05 -36.70 83.45
N SER A 169 -8.40 -37.84 83.70
CA SER A 169 -7.70 -38.68 82.74
C SER A 169 -8.65 -39.24 81.67
N GLY A 170 -8.47 -38.80 80.44
CA GLY A 170 -9.08 -39.36 79.23
C GLY A 170 -8.84 -38.40 78.06
N ASN A 171 -8.40 -38.91 76.90
CA ASN A 171 -8.10 -38.12 75.70
C ASN A 171 -9.27 -37.20 75.31
N THR A 172 -9.26 -35.96 75.80
CA THR A 172 -10.06 -34.87 75.24
C THR A 172 -9.23 -34.20 74.16
N PRO A 173 -9.79 -33.83 72.99
CA PRO A 173 -9.06 -33.07 71.99
C PRO A 173 -8.50 -31.78 72.63
N SER A 174 -7.24 -31.50 72.38
CA SER A 174 -6.58 -30.27 72.80
C SER A 174 -7.41 -29.07 72.32
N ASN A 175 -7.83 -28.18 73.23
CA ASN A 175 -8.71 -27.04 72.92
C ASN A 175 -7.98 -25.86 72.26
N TYR A 176 -6.98 -26.17 71.45
CA TYR A 176 -6.13 -25.24 70.71
C TYR A 176 -6.48 -25.30 69.23
N LEU A 177 -6.14 -24.24 68.48
CA LEU A 177 -6.31 -24.20 67.04
C LEU A 177 -5.77 -25.50 66.42
N MET A 178 -6.62 -26.27 65.77
CA MET A 178 -6.18 -27.56 65.20
C MET A 178 -5.54 -27.38 63.84
N PHE A 179 -6.13 -26.51 63.02
CA PHE A 179 -5.71 -26.21 61.67
C PHE A 179 -5.65 -24.69 61.52
N GLY A 180 -4.46 -24.17 61.20
CA GLY A 180 -4.33 -22.82 60.69
C GLY A 180 -4.72 -22.77 59.22
N ASP A 181 -4.68 -21.57 58.66
CA ASP A 181 -5.02 -21.31 57.28
C ASP A 181 -3.89 -20.56 56.55
N VAL A 182 -3.90 -20.62 55.23
CA VAL A 182 -2.89 -20.00 54.38
C VAL A 182 -3.58 -19.25 53.26
N GLU A 183 -3.40 -17.93 53.24
CA GLU A 183 -3.85 -17.08 52.14
C GLU A 183 -2.67 -16.73 51.24
N ARG A 184 -2.86 -16.90 49.93
CA ARG A 184 -1.89 -16.52 48.88
C ARG A 184 -2.51 -15.46 48.01
N PHE A 185 -1.70 -14.49 47.60
CA PHE A 185 -2.09 -13.45 46.66
C PHE A 185 -0.86 -12.87 45.99
N THR A 186 -1.02 -12.30 44.80
CA THR A 186 0.06 -11.74 44.01
C THR A 186 -0.15 -10.25 43.77
N ILE A 187 0.90 -9.47 44.00
CA ILE A 187 0.95 -8.05 43.66
C ILE A 187 1.74 -7.90 42.38
N ASP A 188 1.17 -7.19 41.41
CA ASP A 188 1.83 -6.88 40.16
C ASP A 188 1.44 -5.47 39.72
N THR A 189 2.37 -4.53 39.86
CA THR A 189 2.16 -3.11 39.57
C THR A 189 2.83 -2.69 38.25
N TYR A 190 3.48 -3.63 37.56
CA TYR A 190 4.12 -3.36 36.29
C TYR A 190 3.11 -3.50 35.16
N ALA A 191 3.02 -2.46 34.33
CA ALA A 191 2.24 -2.54 33.11
C ALA A 191 2.94 -3.44 32.08
N PRO A 192 2.17 -4.19 31.26
CA PRO A 192 2.73 -4.95 30.17
C PRO A 192 3.41 -4.02 29.15
N THR A 193 4.36 -4.58 28.43
CA THR A 193 5.04 -3.98 27.28
C THR A 193 4.87 -4.89 26.07
N VAL A 194 5.03 -4.35 24.86
CA VAL A 194 4.83 -5.08 23.60
C VAL A 194 5.98 -4.86 22.64
N GLU A 195 6.37 -5.93 21.96
CA GLU A 195 7.39 -5.98 20.92
C GLU A 195 6.79 -6.69 19.70
N ILE A 196 6.91 -6.05 18.54
CA ILE A 196 6.53 -6.63 17.25
C ILE A 196 7.82 -7.16 16.62
N GLU A 197 7.81 -8.41 16.18
CA GLU A 197 8.98 -9.01 15.53
C GLU A 197 9.37 -8.23 14.26
N ASN A 198 10.68 -8.14 14.00
CA ASN A 198 11.17 -7.48 12.80
C ASN A 198 10.79 -8.28 11.55
N VAL A 199 10.33 -7.58 10.52
CA VAL A 199 10.06 -8.19 9.23
C VAL A 199 11.39 -8.49 8.54
N SER A 200 11.59 -9.75 8.12
CA SER A 200 12.80 -10.17 7.39
C SER A 200 12.43 -11.11 6.23
N PRO A 201 13.09 -10.99 5.05
CA PRO A 201 14.03 -9.91 4.68
C PRO A 201 13.33 -8.54 4.62
N ASP A 202 14.12 -7.48 4.76
CA ASP A 202 13.72 -6.08 4.55
C ASP A 202 14.86 -5.37 3.79
N PRO A 203 14.64 -4.90 2.55
CA PRO A 203 13.39 -4.94 1.78
C PRO A 203 13.00 -6.35 1.32
N ARG A 204 11.77 -6.53 0.82
CA ARG A 204 11.23 -7.82 0.36
C ARG A 204 10.35 -7.72 -0.88
N SER A 205 10.35 -8.80 -1.67
CA SER A 205 9.60 -8.95 -2.93
C SER A 205 8.21 -9.56 -2.82
N ALA A 206 7.71 -9.77 -1.60
CA ALA A 206 6.41 -10.39 -1.38
C ALA A 206 5.73 -9.86 -0.11
N ALA A 207 4.42 -10.04 -0.01
CA ALA A 207 3.64 -9.72 1.19
C ALA A 207 4.24 -10.34 2.46
N VAL A 208 4.12 -9.64 3.60
CA VAL A 208 4.43 -10.18 4.93
C VAL A 208 3.37 -11.21 5.28
N GLY A 209 3.79 -12.42 5.63
CA GLY A 209 2.88 -13.48 6.09
C GLY A 209 2.55 -13.30 7.58
N GLU A 210 2.84 -14.33 8.36
CA GLU A 210 2.71 -14.32 9.81
C GLU A 210 3.82 -13.49 10.47
N LEU A 211 3.42 -12.65 11.43
CA LEU A 211 4.29 -11.81 12.24
C LEU A 211 3.98 -12.06 13.73
N ILE A 212 5.01 -12.26 14.55
CA ILE A 212 4.82 -12.51 15.98
C ILE A 212 4.76 -11.19 16.73
N VAL A 213 3.76 -11.07 17.61
CA VAL A 213 3.62 -9.97 18.57
C VAL A 213 3.78 -10.56 19.97
N ASN A 214 4.81 -10.10 20.69
CA ASN A 214 5.15 -10.57 22.02
C ASN A 214 4.85 -9.49 23.06
N PHE A 215 4.14 -9.88 24.12
CA PHE A 215 3.97 -9.08 25.32
C PHE A 215 4.94 -9.58 26.40
N SER A 216 5.33 -8.70 27.33
CA SER A 216 6.22 -9.06 28.44
C SER A 216 5.63 -10.08 29.41
N GLU A 217 4.31 -10.26 29.38
CA GLU A 217 3.51 -11.09 30.26
C GLU A 217 2.15 -11.42 29.63
N ASP A 218 1.33 -12.23 30.32
CA ASP A 218 0.02 -12.63 29.84
C ASP A 218 -0.97 -11.46 29.86
N VAL A 219 -1.60 -11.18 28.72
CA VAL A 219 -2.56 -10.09 28.54
C VAL A 219 -3.92 -10.57 28.03
N THR A 220 -4.93 -9.74 28.25
CA THR A 220 -6.28 -9.89 27.71
C THR A 220 -6.69 -8.64 26.95
N GLY A 221 -7.68 -8.76 26.06
CA GLY A 221 -8.22 -7.62 25.32
C GLY A 221 -7.51 -7.28 24.01
N VAL A 222 -6.54 -8.10 23.56
CA VAL A 222 -5.86 -7.91 22.27
C VAL A 222 -6.74 -8.40 21.11
N ASP A 223 -7.03 -7.50 20.17
CA ASP A 223 -7.72 -7.81 18.92
C ASP A 223 -7.17 -6.99 17.73
N LEU A 224 -7.73 -7.18 16.53
CA LEU A 224 -7.26 -6.49 15.31
C LEU A 224 -7.46 -4.97 15.35
N SER A 225 -8.32 -4.45 16.24
CA SER A 225 -8.54 -3.02 16.39
C SER A 225 -7.38 -2.30 17.09
N ASP A 226 -6.51 -3.08 17.76
CA ASP A 226 -5.29 -2.62 18.41
C ASP A 226 -4.13 -2.39 17.43
N PHE A 227 -4.29 -2.72 16.15
CA PHE A 227 -3.21 -2.62 15.16
C PHE A 227 -3.56 -1.63 14.05
N VAL A 228 -2.63 -0.71 13.78
CA VAL A 228 -2.70 0.23 12.66
C VAL A 228 -1.59 -0.10 11.68
N LEU A 229 -1.95 -0.28 10.41
CA LEU A 229 -1.02 -0.48 9.32
C LEU A 229 -1.11 0.71 8.34
N THR A 230 0.02 1.32 8.05
CA THR A 230 0.14 2.35 7.00
C THR A 230 1.05 1.86 5.89
N ARG A 231 0.83 2.36 4.67
CA ARG A 231 1.69 2.25 3.50
C ARG A 231 1.97 3.65 2.97
N ASP A 232 3.24 4.01 2.85
CA ASP A 232 3.70 5.34 2.41
C ASP A 232 3.08 6.49 3.24
N GLY A 233 2.85 6.23 4.53
CA GLY A 233 2.22 7.16 5.47
C GLY A 233 0.69 7.24 5.40
N VAL A 234 0.04 6.52 4.49
CA VAL A 234 -1.42 6.45 4.37
C VAL A 234 -1.94 5.15 4.98
N ASN A 235 -3.07 5.19 5.68
CA ASN A 235 -3.67 3.98 6.26
C ASN A 235 -4.07 2.99 5.16
N VAL A 236 -3.72 1.71 5.31
CA VAL A 236 -4.05 0.70 4.29
C VAL A 236 -5.55 0.52 4.10
N THR A 237 -6.36 0.85 5.10
CA THR A 237 -7.84 0.79 5.00
C THR A 237 -8.43 1.94 4.21
N GLY A 238 -7.63 2.96 3.84
CA GLY A 238 -8.11 4.21 3.26
C GLY A 238 -8.83 5.13 4.25
N VAL A 239 -9.02 4.70 5.50
CA VAL A 239 -9.69 5.47 6.55
C VAL A 239 -8.65 6.07 7.49
N VAL A 240 -8.72 7.40 7.70
CA VAL A 240 -7.87 8.09 8.67
C VAL A 240 -8.14 7.55 10.07
N GLY A 241 -7.12 7.01 10.72
CA GLY A 241 -7.23 6.35 12.03
C GLY A 241 -7.88 4.96 11.98
N GLY A 242 -8.02 4.37 10.79
CA GLY A 242 -8.48 2.98 10.63
C GLY A 242 -7.50 1.97 11.24
N ASN A 243 -8.01 0.78 11.56
CA ASN A 243 -7.24 -0.32 12.14
C ASN A 243 -7.47 -1.60 11.34
N LEU A 244 -6.80 -2.68 11.70
CA LEU A 244 -6.87 -3.93 10.94
C LEU A 244 -8.20 -4.69 11.10
N SER A 245 -9.11 -4.27 11.99
CA SER A 245 -10.38 -4.99 12.21
C SER A 245 -11.33 -4.99 11.00
N SER A 246 -11.16 -4.03 10.08
CA SER A 246 -11.92 -3.95 8.84
C SER A 246 -11.19 -4.55 7.65
N THR A 247 -10.13 -5.33 7.88
CA THR A 247 -9.31 -5.95 6.84
C THR A 247 -9.31 -7.48 6.97
N PRO A 248 -8.81 -8.23 5.97
CA PRO A 248 -8.67 -9.67 6.06
C PRO A 248 -7.49 -10.15 6.91
N ALA A 249 -6.75 -9.25 7.55
CA ALA A 249 -5.71 -9.66 8.49
C ALA A 249 -6.33 -10.54 9.58
N THR A 250 -5.58 -11.52 10.05
CA THR A 250 -6.05 -12.42 11.12
C THR A 250 -5.12 -12.37 12.30
N LEU A 251 -5.69 -12.49 13.51
CA LEU A 251 -4.94 -12.53 14.75
C LEU A 251 -5.25 -13.83 15.47
N THR A 252 -4.21 -14.61 15.78
CA THR A 252 -4.32 -15.86 16.53
C THR A 252 -3.55 -15.74 17.84
N GLN A 253 -4.21 -15.96 18.96
CA GLN A 253 -3.55 -16.07 20.25
C GLN A 253 -2.85 -17.43 20.37
N VAL A 254 -1.54 -17.42 20.64
CA VAL A 254 -0.74 -18.63 20.83
C VAL A 254 -0.58 -18.95 22.32
N THR A 255 -0.25 -17.93 23.12
CA THR A 255 -0.20 -17.97 24.59
C THR A 255 -0.88 -16.71 25.14
N GLY A 256 -0.99 -16.56 26.47
CA GLY A 256 -1.48 -15.31 27.06
C GLY A 256 -0.64 -14.09 26.65
N SER A 257 0.66 -14.28 26.43
CA SER A 257 1.63 -13.23 26.08
C SER A 257 2.06 -13.19 24.61
N GLN A 258 1.60 -14.11 23.75
CA GLN A 258 2.08 -14.20 22.36
C GLN A 258 0.93 -14.35 21.37
N PHE A 259 0.97 -13.53 20.32
CA PHE A 259 -0.02 -13.49 19.25
C PHE A 259 0.68 -13.57 17.90
N VAL A 260 0.01 -14.19 16.92
CA VAL A 260 0.45 -14.26 15.53
C VAL A 260 -0.52 -13.44 14.69
N LEU A 261 0.00 -12.42 14.02
CA LEU A 261 -0.72 -11.53 13.11
C LEU A 261 -0.36 -11.89 11.67
N ASP A 262 -1.33 -12.34 10.88
CA ASP A 262 -1.15 -12.63 9.45
C ASP A 262 -1.49 -11.40 8.60
N LEU A 263 -0.50 -10.88 7.89
CA LEU A 263 -0.60 -9.70 7.03
C LEU A 263 -0.56 -10.03 5.52
N SER A 264 -0.64 -11.31 5.15
CA SER A 264 -0.40 -11.79 3.78
C SER A 264 -1.33 -11.16 2.74
N LYS A 265 -2.55 -10.79 3.16
CA LYS A 265 -3.57 -10.20 2.28
C LYS A 265 -3.56 -8.67 2.23
N VAL A 266 -2.85 -8.00 3.14
CA VAL A 266 -2.89 -6.53 3.29
C VAL A 266 -1.56 -5.85 2.96
N THR A 267 -0.53 -6.62 2.62
CA THR A 267 0.82 -6.13 2.33
C THR A 267 1.34 -6.53 0.95
N SER A 268 0.47 -6.88 0.00
CA SER A 268 0.90 -7.40 -1.31
C SER A 268 1.42 -6.35 -2.30
N LEU A 269 1.20 -5.07 -2.02
CA LEU A 269 1.62 -3.97 -2.90
C LEU A 269 3.00 -3.44 -2.49
N SER A 270 3.71 -2.87 -3.45
CA SER A 270 4.95 -2.14 -3.15
C SER A 270 4.67 -0.89 -2.32
N GLY A 271 5.58 -0.54 -1.43
CA GLY A 271 5.51 0.63 -0.57
C GLY A 271 6.24 0.44 0.77
N THR A 272 6.40 1.53 1.50
CA THR A 272 6.96 1.52 2.85
C THR A 272 5.83 1.29 3.85
N TYR A 273 5.84 0.13 4.52
CA TYR A 273 4.81 -0.22 5.50
C TYR A 273 5.24 0.14 6.91
N THR A 274 4.29 0.52 7.76
CA THR A 274 4.50 0.66 9.21
C THR A 274 3.32 0.07 9.96
N LEU A 275 3.59 -1.00 10.72
CA LEU A 275 2.67 -1.60 11.66
C LEU A 275 2.93 -0.99 13.04
N SER A 276 1.89 -0.53 13.72
CA SER A 276 2.01 0.05 15.06
C SER A 276 0.82 -0.32 15.93
N ILE A 277 1.03 -0.29 17.25
CA ILE A 277 -0.06 -0.40 18.22
C ILE A 277 -0.90 0.88 18.22
N ASN A 278 -2.22 0.70 18.14
CA ASN A 278 -3.21 1.75 18.22
C ASN A 278 -3.24 2.33 19.64
N THR A 279 -2.62 3.49 19.83
CA THR A 279 -2.53 4.16 21.14
C THR A 279 -3.88 4.61 21.71
N ALA A 280 -4.93 4.71 20.88
CA ALA A 280 -6.28 5.01 21.33
C ALA A 280 -6.99 3.78 21.91
N ALA A 281 -6.57 2.57 21.51
CA ALA A 281 -7.12 1.29 21.96
C ALA A 281 -6.21 0.58 22.97
N SER A 282 -4.92 0.96 23.09
CA SER A 282 -3.94 0.28 23.95
C SER A 282 -4.34 0.18 25.43
N SER A 283 -5.26 1.02 25.91
CA SER A 283 -5.78 0.96 27.28
C SER A 283 -6.75 -0.20 27.54
N SER A 284 -7.27 -0.89 26.51
CA SER A 284 -8.06 -2.11 26.66
C SER A 284 -7.23 -3.38 26.76
N ILE A 285 -5.94 -3.32 26.42
CA ILE A 285 -5.01 -4.42 26.63
C ILE A 285 -4.52 -4.34 28.08
N ILE A 286 -4.96 -5.30 28.89
CA ILE A 286 -4.66 -5.36 30.32
C ILE A 286 -4.07 -6.71 30.69
N ASP A 287 -3.16 -6.73 31.65
CA ASP A 287 -2.70 -7.96 32.28
C ASP A 287 -3.75 -8.55 33.23
N SER A 288 -3.37 -9.59 33.97
CA SER A 288 -4.24 -10.25 34.95
C SER A 288 -4.48 -9.45 36.23
N ALA A 289 -3.60 -8.49 36.57
CA ALA A 289 -3.69 -7.63 37.74
C ALA A 289 -4.51 -6.35 37.49
N GLY A 290 -4.74 -6.03 36.21
CA GLY A 290 -5.50 -4.87 35.75
C GLY A 290 -4.64 -3.73 35.19
N ASN A 291 -3.31 -3.89 35.09
CA ASN A 291 -2.47 -2.84 34.52
C ASN A 291 -2.67 -2.78 32.99
N ALA A 292 -2.90 -1.57 32.48
CA ALA A 292 -3.03 -1.34 31.05
C ALA A 292 -1.67 -1.22 30.37
N LEU A 293 -1.59 -1.64 29.10
CA LEU A 293 -0.40 -1.52 28.26
C LEU A 293 0.10 -0.06 28.21
N THR A 294 1.37 0.15 28.54
CA THR A 294 1.98 1.50 28.57
C THR A 294 3.01 1.75 27.48
N ALA A 295 3.59 0.70 26.89
CA ALA A 295 4.53 0.79 25.78
C ALA A 295 3.87 0.49 24.44
N THR A 296 4.28 1.21 23.39
CA THR A 296 3.78 1.00 22.03
C THR A 296 4.85 0.33 21.18
N GLY A 297 4.52 -0.79 20.56
CA GLY A 297 5.34 -1.44 19.55
C GLY A 297 5.09 -0.83 18.17
N SER A 298 6.15 -0.73 17.35
CA SER A 298 6.04 -0.38 15.94
C SER A 298 7.13 -1.11 15.17
N GLU A 299 6.81 -1.51 13.94
CA GLU A 299 7.73 -2.10 12.98
C GLU A 299 7.52 -1.46 11.60
N THR A 300 8.61 -1.18 10.91
CA THR A 300 8.61 -0.54 9.58
C THR A 300 9.49 -1.34 8.64
N TRP A 301 8.98 -1.64 7.45
CA TRP A 301 9.71 -2.39 6.41
C TRP A 301 9.30 -1.93 5.02
N VAL A 302 10.07 -2.32 4.01
CA VAL A 302 9.82 -1.99 2.61
C VAL A 302 9.40 -3.23 1.85
N ASN A 303 8.22 -3.17 1.23
CA ASN A 303 7.84 -4.12 0.19
C ASN A 303 8.14 -3.49 -1.16
N ASP A 304 8.86 -4.21 -2.00
CA ASP A 304 9.16 -3.81 -3.35
C ASP A 304 9.01 -5.06 -4.23
N THR A 305 7.88 -5.10 -4.92
CA THR A 305 7.41 -6.20 -5.77
C THR A 305 7.67 -5.92 -7.25
N LEU A 306 8.35 -4.83 -7.58
CA LEU A 306 8.59 -4.40 -8.95
C LEU A 306 9.96 -4.87 -9.42
N SER A 307 10.06 -5.23 -10.69
CA SER A 307 11.35 -5.56 -11.29
C SER A 307 12.16 -4.30 -11.56
N PRO A 308 13.48 -4.28 -11.24
CA PRO A 308 14.32 -3.16 -11.58
C PRO A 308 14.42 -3.05 -13.10
N THR A 309 14.34 -1.83 -13.61
CA THR A 309 14.53 -1.54 -15.03
C THR A 309 15.71 -0.61 -15.19
N GLY A 310 16.44 -0.73 -16.29
CA GLY A 310 17.59 0.11 -16.58
C GLY A 310 17.49 0.81 -17.93
N SER A 311 18.34 1.80 -18.12
CA SER A 311 18.44 2.57 -19.36
C SER A 311 19.87 3.03 -19.59
N PHE A 312 20.28 3.06 -20.86
CA PHE A 312 21.56 3.68 -21.21
C PHE A 312 21.45 5.20 -21.22
N GLN A 313 22.49 5.87 -20.73
CA GLN A 313 22.64 7.30 -20.96
C GLN A 313 22.86 7.57 -22.46
N SER A 314 22.36 8.70 -22.94
CA SER A 314 22.59 9.15 -24.31
C SER A 314 24.08 9.19 -24.64
N VAL A 315 24.49 8.48 -25.68
CA VAL A 315 25.88 8.41 -26.13
C VAL A 315 26.06 9.34 -27.32
N SER A 316 27.06 10.22 -27.27
CA SER A 316 27.41 11.09 -28.39
C SER A 316 28.21 10.34 -29.45
N ASP A 317 28.04 10.74 -30.71
CA ASP A 317 28.95 10.32 -31.78
C ASP A 317 30.40 10.71 -31.46
N GLY A 318 31.33 9.77 -31.57
CA GLY A 318 32.75 9.90 -31.30
C GLY A 318 33.38 8.56 -30.90
N ASP A 319 34.64 8.61 -30.47
CA ASP A 319 35.34 7.46 -29.91
C ASP A 319 34.71 7.16 -28.55
N VAL A 320 33.91 6.10 -28.48
CA VAL A 320 33.23 5.67 -27.24
C VAL A 320 33.96 4.46 -26.69
N ASP A 321 34.62 4.67 -25.57
CA ASP A 321 35.35 3.67 -24.80
C ASP A 321 34.51 3.14 -23.62
N SER A 322 33.41 3.81 -23.29
CA SER A 322 32.48 3.38 -22.23
C SER A 322 31.08 3.95 -22.45
N VAL A 323 30.07 3.26 -21.93
CA VAL A 323 28.67 3.72 -21.94
C VAL A 323 28.09 3.54 -20.54
N ASP A 324 27.50 4.61 -20.01
CA ASP A 324 26.83 4.55 -18.71
C ASP A 324 25.43 3.94 -18.84
N PHE A 325 25.12 3.02 -17.93
CA PHE A 325 23.85 2.34 -17.77
C PHE A 325 23.32 2.58 -16.36
N THR A 326 22.11 3.13 -16.27
CA THR A 326 21.49 3.49 -14.99
C THR A 326 20.24 2.66 -14.78
N PHE A 327 20.20 1.94 -13.67
CA PHE A 327 18.98 1.31 -13.16
C PHE A 327 18.12 2.33 -12.40
N GLN A 328 16.80 2.16 -12.44
CA GLN A 328 15.86 2.97 -11.67
C GLN A 328 16.03 2.78 -10.16
N GLU A 329 16.65 1.68 -9.75
CA GLU A 329 16.97 1.36 -8.36
C GLU A 329 18.26 0.54 -8.23
N ALA A 330 18.71 0.36 -7.00
CA ALA A 330 19.99 -0.27 -6.71
C ALA A 330 19.92 -1.77 -6.99
N VAL A 331 20.86 -2.28 -7.81
CA VAL A 331 20.90 -3.69 -8.20
C VAL A 331 22.22 -4.36 -7.84
N THR A 332 22.22 -5.69 -7.86
CA THR A 332 23.38 -6.56 -7.71
C THR A 332 23.41 -7.56 -8.88
N GLY A 333 24.55 -8.20 -9.12
CA GLY A 333 24.67 -9.24 -10.15
C GLY A 333 25.00 -8.72 -11.56
N VAL A 334 25.23 -7.42 -11.74
CA VAL A 334 25.59 -6.84 -13.05
C VAL A 334 26.99 -7.28 -13.47
N ASP A 335 27.11 -7.91 -14.64
CA ASP A 335 28.37 -8.31 -15.23
C ASP A 335 28.41 -8.13 -16.76
N VAL A 336 29.52 -8.54 -17.39
CA VAL A 336 29.73 -8.37 -18.84
C VAL A 336 28.82 -9.23 -19.71
N SER A 337 28.29 -10.34 -19.17
CA SER A 337 27.39 -11.24 -19.90
C SER A 337 26.00 -10.66 -20.07
N ASP A 338 25.65 -9.64 -19.27
CA ASP A 338 24.41 -8.90 -19.40
C ASP A 338 24.38 -7.96 -20.60
N PHE A 339 25.49 -7.75 -21.31
CA PHE A 339 25.59 -6.76 -22.38
C PHE A 339 26.13 -7.33 -23.71
N GLU A 340 25.50 -6.94 -24.81
CA GLU A 340 25.97 -7.26 -26.16
C GLU A 340 26.16 -6.02 -27.03
N LEU A 341 27.33 -5.92 -27.68
CA LEU A 341 27.64 -4.85 -28.63
C LEU A 341 27.45 -5.33 -30.08
N TYR A 342 26.74 -4.55 -30.87
CA TYR A 342 26.54 -4.74 -32.31
C TYR A 342 27.16 -3.58 -33.09
N ARG A 343 27.71 -3.87 -34.27
CA ARG A 343 28.14 -2.86 -35.25
C ARG A 343 27.48 -3.16 -36.59
N ASN A 344 26.76 -2.19 -37.13
CA ASN A 344 25.97 -2.33 -38.36
C ASN A 344 25.06 -3.59 -38.34
N GLY A 345 24.46 -3.89 -37.19
CA GLY A 345 23.57 -5.04 -37.00
C GLY A 345 24.26 -6.40 -36.86
N THR A 346 25.60 -6.46 -36.76
CA THR A 346 26.34 -7.71 -36.51
C THR A 346 26.97 -7.69 -35.12
N LEU A 347 26.84 -8.77 -34.36
CA LEU A 347 27.45 -8.92 -33.03
C LEU A 347 28.97 -8.74 -33.09
N VAL A 348 29.51 -7.90 -32.21
CA VAL A 348 30.93 -7.63 -32.03
C VAL A 348 31.42 -8.42 -30.82
N THR A 349 31.81 -9.67 -31.04
CA THR A 349 32.32 -10.53 -29.97
C THR A 349 33.56 -9.92 -29.31
N GLY A 350 33.55 -9.80 -27.98
CA GLY A 350 34.62 -9.17 -27.20
C GLY A 350 34.58 -7.63 -27.20
N GLY A 351 33.50 -7.03 -27.70
CA GLY A 351 33.32 -5.57 -27.70
C GLY A 351 33.09 -4.95 -26.32
N VAL A 352 32.52 -5.71 -25.38
CA VAL A 352 32.38 -5.33 -23.95
C VAL A 352 33.52 -5.97 -23.17
N LEU A 353 34.29 -5.15 -22.44
CA LEU A 353 35.51 -5.57 -21.74
C LEU A 353 35.29 -5.79 -20.25
N SER A 354 34.64 -4.84 -19.60
CA SER A 354 34.30 -4.87 -18.18
C SER A 354 33.07 -4.02 -17.92
N VAL A 355 32.43 -4.25 -16.79
CA VAL A 355 31.42 -3.34 -16.26
C VAL A 355 31.94 -2.84 -14.92
N ASP A 356 32.08 -1.52 -14.79
CA ASP A 356 32.49 -0.88 -13.55
C ASP A 356 31.25 -0.42 -12.79
N GLY A 357 31.17 -0.84 -11.54
CA GLY A 357 30.07 -0.58 -10.63
C GLY A 357 30.20 -1.52 -9.45
N SER A 358 29.71 -1.09 -8.29
CA SER A 358 29.68 -1.91 -7.08
C SER A 358 28.29 -2.54 -6.92
N PRO A 359 28.19 -3.74 -6.33
CA PRO A 359 26.89 -4.28 -5.94
C PRO A 359 26.12 -3.27 -5.07
N GLY A 360 24.91 -2.93 -5.48
CA GLY A 360 24.07 -1.91 -4.85
C GLY A 360 24.16 -0.51 -5.48
N ASP A 361 24.92 -0.34 -6.57
CA ASP A 361 24.94 0.93 -7.31
C ASP A 361 23.72 1.07 -8.24
N LEU A 362 23.34 2.32 -8.50
CA LEU A 362 22.36 2.70 -9.53
C LEU A 362 23.00 2.77 -10.92
N ASN A 363 24.26 3.23 -10.97
CA ASN A 363 24.97 3.55 -12.20
C ASN A 363 26.12 2.58 -12.42
N TYR A 364 26.18 2.02 -13.60
CA TYR A 364 27.23 1.13 -14.06
C TYR A 364 27.84 1.69 -15.33
N THR A 365 29.15 1.63 -15.45
CA THR A 365 29.86 2.03 -16.66
C THR A 365 30.29 0.78 -17.42
N VAL A 366 29.70 0.56 -18.59
CA VAL A 366 30.04 -0.55 -19.48
C VAL A 366 31.25 -0.14 -20.30
N ASN A 367 32.42 -0.67 -19.97
CA ASN A 367 33.67 -0.39 -20.67
C ASN A 367 33.77 -1.22 -21.95
N LEU A 368 34.09 -0.56 -23.05
CA LEU A 368 34.14 -1.12 -24.39
C LEU A 368 35.58 -1.16 -24.92
N ASP A 369 35.85 -2.09 -25.84
CA ASP A 369 37.16 -2.16 -26.50
C ASP A 369 37.31 -1.03 -27.51
N SER A 370 38.07 0.01 -27.14
CA SER A 370 38.36 1.17 -27.99
C SER A 370 39.06 0.82 -29.31
N ALA A 371 39.73 -0.34 -29.42
CA ALA A 371 40.26 -0.79 -30.70
C ALA A 371 39.16 -1.32 -31.65
N LEU A 372 38.02 -1.75 -31.09
CA LEU A 372 36.86 -2.24 -31.83
C LEU A 372 35.82 -1.13 -32.06
N THR A 373 35.59 -0.27 -31.06
CA THR A 373 34.67 0.89 -31.18
C THR A 373 35.33 2.07 -31.88
N GLY A 374 36.67 2.16 -31.88
CA GLY A 374 37.52 3.10 -32.63
C GLY A 374 37.42 3.00 -34.17
N LEU A 375 36.67 2.02 -34.67
CA LEU A 375 36.44 1.79 -36.09
C LEU A 375 35.18 2.53 -36.54
N ASN A 376 35.20 3.11 -37.74
CA ASN A 376 34.04 3.80 -38.30
C ASN A 376 32.83 2.85 -38.39
N GLY A 377 31.69 3.24 -37.82
CA GLY A 377 30.45 2.45 -37.91
C GLY A 377 29.32 3.00 -37.03
N VAL A 378 28.12 2.43 -37.21
CA VAL A 378 26.97 2.64 -36.32
C VAL A 378 26.97 1.52 -35.29
N TYR A 379 27.01 1.89 -34.01
CA TYR A 379 27.05 0.97 -32.89
C TYR A 379 25.69 0.85 -32.21
N THR A 380 25.41 -0.32 -31.63
CA THR A 380 24.24 -0.57 -30.79
C THR A 380 24.63 -1.44 -29.61
N LEU A 381 24.41 -0.99 -28.38
CA LEU A 381 24.67 -1.73 -27.15
C LEU A 381 23.33 -2.13 -26.52
N VAL A 382 23.19 -3.40 -26.16
CA VAL A 382 21.94 -4.03 -25.70
C VAL A 382 22.16 -4.66 -24.32
N PHE A 383 21.17 -4.54 -23.43
CA PHE A 383 21.11 -5.25 -22.15
C PHE A 383 20.21 -6.50 -22.25
N LEU A 384 20.68 -7.64 -21.76
CA LEU A 384 20.07 -8.97 -21.93
C LEU A 384 19.26 -9.40 -20.69
N SER A 385 18.12 -8.76 -20.42
CA SER A 385 17.32 -9.04 -19.21
C SER A 385 16.79 -10.48 -19.08
N GLY A 386 16.63 -11.22 -20.18
CA GLY A 386 16.05 -12.58 -20.18
C GLY A 386 16.98 -13.70 -19.71
N GLU A 387 18.28 -13.45 -19.66
CA GLU A 387 19.31 -14.40 -19.17
C GLU A 387 20.18 -13.81 -18.04
N SER A 388 19.81 -12.62 -17.55
CA SER A 388 20.57 -11.87 -16.54
C SER A 388 20.31 -12.39 -15.12
N GLU A 389 21.36 -12.46 -14.30
CA GLU A 389 21.27 -12.70 -12.85
C GLU A 389 21.09 -11.39 -12.05
N VAL A 390 20.87 -10.26 -12.74
CA VAL A 390 20.72 -8.95 -12.09
C VAL A 390 19.43 -8.90 -11.30
N THR A 391 19.56 -8.59 -10.00
CA THR A 391 18.43 -8.40 -9.09
C THR A 391 18.57 -7.16 -8.23
N ASP A 392 17.46 -6.57 -7.80
CA ASP A 392 17.45 -5.53 -6.77
C ASP A 392 17.74 -6.10 -5.36
N ALA A 393 17.64 -5.25 -4.34
CA ALA A 393 17.79 -5.62 -2.93
C ALA A 393 16.66 -6.52 -2.40
N SER A 394 15.48 -6.48 -3.03
CA SER A 394 14.27 -7.26 -2.71
C SER A 394 14.28 -8.66 -3.36
N GLY A 395 15.19 -8.87 -4.32
CA GLY A 395 15.37 -10.09 -5.10
C GLY A 395 14.59 -10.14 -6.41
N ASN A 396 14.00 -9.04 -6.89
CA ASN A 396 13.31 -9.04 -8.18
C ASN A 396 14.34 -8.99 -9.32
N THR A 397 14.13 -9.82 -10.35
CA THR A 397 15.01 -9.89 -11.52
C THR A 397 14.79 -8.70 -12.45
N ALA A 398 15.87 -8.16 -13.02
CA ALA A 398 15.81 -7.01 -13.91
C ALA A 398 15.00 -7.28 -15.19
N ALA A 399 14.21 -6.29 -15.59
CA ALA A 399 13.44 -6.31 -16.84
C ALA A 399 14.19 -5.57 -17.97
N SER A 400 13.69 -5.70 -19.21
CA SER A 400 14.37 -5.23 -20.43
C SER A 400 14.59 -3.72 -20.46
N SER A 401 15.70 -3.27 -21.05
CA SER A 401 16.00 -1.85 -21.31
C SER A 401 15.85 -1.47 -22.79
N THR A 402 15.94 -0.16 -23.08
CA THR A 402 16.23 0.35 -24.42
C THR A 402 17.70 0.17 -24.78
N ASP A 403 18.06 0.23 -26.07
CA ASP A 403 19.43 0.11 -26.58
C ASP A 403 20.15 1.47 -26.66
N ALA A 404 21.48 1.52 -26.45
CA ALA A 404 22.32 2.69 -26.77
C ALA A 404 22.81 2.67 -28.22
N LYS A 405 22.92 3.83 -28.90
CA LYS A 405 23.39 3.93 -30.30
C LYS A 405 24.26 5.18 -30.54
N TRP A 406 25.36 5.07 -31.29
CA TRP A 406 26.29 6.17 -31.65
C TRP A 406 27.19 5.87 -32.88
N ASN A 407 27.91 6.89 -33.40
CA ASN A 407 28.89 6.87 -34.53
C ASN A 407 30.33 7.30 -34.08
N ASN A 408 31.44 7.26 -34.88
CA ASN A 408 32.85 7.60 -34.43
C ASN A 408 33.88 8.17 -35.50
N GLY A 409 34.80 9.17 -35.19
CA GLY A 409 35.94 9.81 -35.99
C GLY A 409 36.59 11.15 -35.39
N THR A 410 37.72 11.78 -35.89
CA THR A 410 38.66 12.73 -35.14
C THR A 410 38.90 14.23 -35.57
N ASP A 411 39.04 15.15 -34.58
CA ASP A 411 39.38 16.62 -34.53
C ASP A 411 38.44 17.62 -35.21
N PHE A 412 37.74 18.38 -34.35
CA PHE A 412 36.56 19.17 -34.71
C PHE A 412 36.28 20.39 -33.81
N THR A 413 37.08 20.73 -32.78
CA THR A 413 36.73 21.84 -31.87
C THR A 413 37.00 23.17 -32.52
N ALA A 414 35.95 23.66 -33.13
CA ALA A 414 35.84 25.00 -33.65
C ALA A 414 36.06 26.08 -32.57
N PRO A 415 36.55 27.27 -32.93
CA PRO A 415 36.35 28.44 -32.09
C PRO A 415 34.86 28.59 -31.74
N THR A 416 34.54 29.15 -30.57
CA THR A 416 33.15 29.51 -30.19
C THR A 416 33.02 31.02 -30.12
N ALA A 417 31.79 31.54 -30.23
CA ALA A 417 31.53 32.97 -30.21
C ALA A 417 30.29 33.29 -29.39
N GLY A 418 30.23 34.51 -28.85
CA GLY A 418 29.06 35.09 -28.23
C GLY A 418 28.78 36.48 -28.80
N ILE A 419 27.51 36.80 -28.97
CA ILE A 419 27.03 38.14 -29.31
C ILE A 419 26.58 38.79 -27.99
N GLN A 420 27.04 40.02 -27.73
CA GLN A 420 26.65 40.78 -26.56
C GLN A 420 25.30 41.46 -26.80
N ASP A 421 24.40 41.30 -25.82
CA ASP A 421 23.03 41.82 -25.84
C ASP A 421 22.95 43.32 -26.19
N VAL A 422 22.08 43.61 -27.16
CA VAL A 422 21.85 44.93 -27.75
C VAL A 422 20.82 45.74 -26.94
N SER A 423 19.96 45.11 -26.13
CA SER A 423 19.05 45.81 -25.21
C SER A 423 19.18 45.30 -23.77
N PRO A 424 19.44 46.18 -22.78
CA PRO A 424 19.47 45.73 -21.39
C PRO A 424 18.08 45.17 -20.98
N ASP A 425 18.04 43.91 -20.55
CA ASP A 425 16.91 43.25 -19.90
C ASP A 425 15.67 42.98 -20.79
N GLY A 426 15.82 42.79 -22.10
CA GLY A 426 14.73 42.28 -22.97
C GLY A 426 13.56 43.25 -23.21
N SER A 427 13.75 44.52 -22.87
CA SER A 427 12.81 45.59 -23.19
C SER A 427 12.90 45.98 -24.67
N ALA A 428 11.76 46.33 -25.27
CA ALA A 428 11.71 46.79 -26.66
C ALA A 428 12.41 48.15 -26.77
N LEU A 429 13.23 48.31 -27.81
CA LEU A 429 13.77 49.62 -28.17
C LEU A 429 12.64 50.47 -28.79
N ASP A 430 12.62 51.76 -28.46
CA ASP A 430 11.64 52.71 -29.02
C ASP A 430 11.67 52.71 -30.56
N ALA A 431 10.49 52.80 -31.17
CA ALA A 431 10.34 52.98 -32.61
C ALA A 431 11.08 54.26 -33.06
N GLY A 432 12.17 54.10 -33.81
CA GLY A 432 13.05 55.19 -34.23
C GLY A 432 14.45 55.23 -33.61
N THR A 433 14.85 54.20 -32.86
CA THR A 433 16.23 54.04 -32.39
C THR A 433 17.20 53.95 -33.58
N THR A 434 18.19 54.85 -33.65
CA THR A 434 19.12 54.96 -34.78
C THR A 434 20.58 54.65 -34.44
N ASP A 435 20.89 54.24 -33.21
CA ASP A 435 22.26 53.93 -32.80
C ASP A 435 22.32 52.51 -32.24
N ILE A 436 22.66 51.54 -33.10
CA ILE A 436 22.62 50.11 -32.80
C ILE A 436 23.99 49.52 -33.15
N GLU A 437 24.80 49.29 -32.13
CA GLU A 437 26.10 48.62 -32.22
C GLU A 437 26.09 47.30 -31.46
N VAL A 438 26.56 46.23 -32.09
CA VAL A 438 26.55 44.86 -31.55
C VAL A 438 27.99 44.38 -31.36
N LEU A 439 28.33 43.86 -30.17
CA LEU A 439 29.67 43.32 -29.89
C LEU A 439 29.69 41.80 -30.06
N ILE A 440 30.75 41.28 -30.68
CA ILE A 440 30.98 39.85 -30.94
C ILE A 440 32.32 39.45 -30.33
N ASN A 441 32.29 38.43 -29.48
CA ASN A 441 33.44 37.93 -28.73
C ASN A 441 33.68 36.46 -29.07
N PHE A 442 34.88 36.11 -29.54
CA PHE A 442 35.31 34.74 -29.78
C PHE A 442 36.10 34.18 -28.59
N SER A 443 36.03 32.86 -28.39
CA SER A 443 36.79 32.14 -27.36
C SER A 443 38.31 32.22 -27.56
N GLU A 444 38.74 32.46 -28.79
CA GLU A 444 40.13 32.56 -29.19
C GLU A 444 40.30 33.44 -30.43
N PRO A 445 41.53 33.77 -30.87
CA PRO A 445 41.75 34.57 -32.07
C PRO A 445 41.33 33.80 -33.33
N VAL A 446 40.45 34.42 -34.13
CA VAL A 446 39.98 33.85 -35.40
C VAL A 446 40.46 34.66 -36.58
N THR A 447 40.52 34.03 -37.75
CA THR A 447 40.76 34.69 -39.04
C THR A 447 39.58 34.47 -39.98
N GLY A 448 39.50 35.23 -41.08
CA GLY A 448 38.49 35.02 -42.12
C GLY A 448 37.05 35.47 -41.81
N LEU A 449 36.84 36.26 -40.75
CA LEU A 449 35.55 36.92 -40.47
C LEU A 449 35.24 38.08 -41.43
N PHE A 450 36.28 38.76 -41.93
CA PHE A 450 36.15 39.74 -43.02
C PHE A 450 36.24 38.98 -44.35
N ASP A 451 35.17 38.98 -45.14
CA ASP A 451 35.09 38.26 -46.42
C ASP A 451 35.90 38.90 -47.57
N ASP A 452 36.61 40.00 -47.29
CA ASP A 452 37.48 40.68 -48.25
C ASP A 452 38.95 40.31 -48.01
N ASP A 453 39.40 39.22 -48.63
CA ASP A 453 40.83 38.89 -48.74
C ASP A 453 41.57 39.71 -49.83
N GLY A 454 40.87 40.67 -50.45
CA GLY A 454 41.37 41.52 -51.53
C GLY A 454 41.37 40.87 -52.91
N SER A 455 40.87 39.65 -53.07
CA SER A 455 40.87 38.94 -54.36
C SER A 455 39.55 39.04 -55.15
N VAL A 456 38.41 39.31 -54.48
CA VAL A 456 37.09 39.53 -55.11
C VAL A 456 36.30 40.61 -54.33
N PRO A 457 35.77 41.68 -54.98
CA PRO A 457 34.93 42.66 -54.29
C PRO A 457 33.59 42.05 -53.86
N VAL A 458 33.33 42.01 -52.56
CA VAL A 458 32.02 41.67 -51.97
C VAL A 458 31.30 42.93 -51.50
N SER A 459 29.97 42.97 -51.59
CA SER A 459 29.14 44.13 -51.19
C SER A 459 28.54 44.01 -49.79
N PHE A 460 28.55 42.82 -49.20
CA PHE A 460 28.00 42.50 -47.88
C PHE A 460 28.81 41.39 -47.20
N TYR A 461 28.70 41.28 -45.88
CA TYR A 461 29.30 40.19 -45.11
C TYR A 461 28.44 38.93 -45.20
N THR A 462 29.06 37.81 -45.55
CA THR A 462 28.46 36.47 -45.70
C THR A 462 28.55 35.63 -44.42
N ASN A 463 29.42 36.02 -43.48
CA ASN A 463 29.52 35.38 -42.18
C ASN A 463 28.42 35.77 -41.19
N PHE A 464 27.62 36.79 -41.53
CA PHE A 464 26.51 37.25 -40.71
C PHE A 464 25.21 37.14 -41.48
N GLU A 465 24.17 36.73 -40.78
CA GLU A 465 22.80 36.76 -41.25
C GLU A 465 22.00 37.59 -40.25
N LEU A 466 21.62 38.80 -40.65
CA LEU A 466 20.65 39.58 -39.89
C LEU A 466 19.26 39.22 -40.39
N ILE A 467 18.45 38.63 -39.55
CA ILE A 467 17.07 38.28 -39.84
C ILE A 467 16.17 39.34 -39.22
N PHE A 468 15.26 39.87 -40.02
CA PHE A 468 14.14 40.68 -39.55
C PHE A 468 12.84 39.91 -39.76
N ASP A 469 12.00 39.86 -38.72
CA ASP A 469 10.68 39.27 -38.80
C ASP A 469 9.63 40.28 -38.29
N ASP A 470 8.80 40.77 -39.20
CA ASP A 470 7.61 41.58 -38.93
C ASP A 470 6.34 40.72 -38.88
N GLY A 471 6.49 39.43 -38.60
CA GLY A 471 5.42 38.43 -38.68
C GLY A 471 5.20 37.86 -40.08
N SER A 472 5.65 38.51 -41.17
CA SER A 472 5.56 37.94 -42.53
C SER A 472 6.56 36.80 -42.78
N GLY A 473 7.41 36.53 -41.78
CA GLY A 473 8.45 35.54 -41.79
C GLY A 473 9.83 36.15 -41.82
N PRO A 474 10.83 35.35 -41.44
CA PRO A 474 12.20 35.81 -41.35
C PRO A 474 12.70 36.25 -42.73
N GLN A 475 13.05 37.52 -42.85
CA GLN A 475 13.73 38.11 -44.01
C GLN A 475 15.19 38.35 -43.68
N THR A 476 16.09 37.76 -44.46
CA THR A 476 17.51 38.04 -44.37
C THR A 476 17.81 39.43 -44.94
N ILE A 477 18.50 40.24 -44.14
CA ILE A 477 18.99 41.55 -44.49
C ILE A 477 20.49 41.47 -44.72
N ASP A 478 20.93 41.88 -45.90
CA ASP A 478 22.35 41.98 -46.23
C ASP A 478 23.03 43.08 -45.39
N ILE A 479 24.08 42.70 -44.68
CA ILE A 479 24.87 43.61 -43.86
C ILE A 479 26.01 44.19 -44.71
N PRO A 480 26.02 45.51 -44.99
CA PRO A 480 26.97 46.09 -45.93
C PRO A 480 28.42 46.04 -45.44
N VAL A 481 29.36 45.90 -46.39
CA VAL A 481 30.80 45.99 -46.09
C VAL A 481 31.15 47.36 -45.50
N GLY A 482 31.97 47.36 -44.44
CA GLY A 482 32.29 48.56 -43.65
C GLY A 482 31.50 48.71 -42.35
N SER A 483 30.47 47.88 -42.12
CA SER A 483 29.73 47.83 -40.84
C SER A 483 30.46 47.09 -39.71
N LEU A 484 31.49 46.29 -40.02
CA LEU A 484 32.27 45.52 -39.04
C LEU A 484 33.63 46.17 -38.78
N THR A 485 34.03 46.26 -37.52
CA THR A 485 35.37 46.70 -37.09
C THR A 485 35.90 45.76 -36.00
N GLY A 486 37.23 45.66 -35.83
CA GLY A 486 37.84 44.80 -34.80
C GLY A 486 38.93 43.86 -35.33
N SER A 487 39.52 43.05 -34.46
CA SER A 487 40.57 42.08 -34.79
C SER A 487 40.83 41.09 -33.64
N GLY A 488 41.33 39.90 -33.96
CA GLY A 488 41.70 38.90 -32.96
C GLY A 488 40.45 38.17 -32.45
N SER A 489 40.05 38.42 -31.21
CA SER A 489 38.88 37.77 -30.59
C SER A 489 37.69 38.71 -30.37
N PHE A 490 37.81 40.00 -30.74
CA PHE A 490 36.81 41.02 -30.41
C PHE A 490 36.45 41.86 -31.65
N TYR A 491 35.15 41.91 -31.97
CA TYR A 491 34.60 42.59 -33.15
C TYR A 491 33.33 43.36 -32.81
N THR A 492 33.08 44.48 -33.51
CA THR A 492 31.89 45.32 -33.35
C THR A 492 31.20 45.53 -34.68
N LEU A 493 29.89 45.32 -34.71
CA LEU A 493 29.03 45.46 -35.88
C LEU A 493 28.05 46.64 -35.71
N ASN A 494 28.14 47.65 -36.57
CA ASN A 494 27.28 48.83 -36.55
C ASN A 494 26.11 48.69 -37.56
N LEU A 495 24.89 48.66 -37.03
CA LEU A 495 23.63 48.46 -37.76
C LEU A 495 22.75 49.73 -37.83
N SER A 496 23.26 50.85 -37.32
CA SER A 496 22.57 52.14 -37.14
C SER A 496 21.93 52.70 -38.43
N SER A 497 22.49 52.40 -39.60
CA SER A 497 21.95 52.87 -40.90
C SER A 497 20.98 51.89 -41.56
N LEU A 498 20.89 50.65 -41.08
CA LEU A 498 20.19 49.55 -41.75
C LEU A 498 18.80 49.35 -41.15
N ILE A 499 18.74 49.22 -39.82
CA ILE A 499 17.54 48.87 -39.07
C ILE A 499 16.37 49.86 -39.23
N PRO A 500 16.57 51.20 -39.23
CA PRO A 500 15.46 52.15 -39.39
C PRO A 500 14.68 52.05 -40.72
N THR A 501 15.17 51.28 -41.70
CA THR A 501 14.50 51.08 -43.00
C THR A 501 13.49 49.94 -43.03
N TYR A 502 13.54 49.03 -42.05
CA TYR A 502 12.67 47.85 -41.95
C TYR A 502 11.54 48.03 -40.92
N GLY A 503 11.75 48.86 -39.89
CA GLY A 503 10.69 49.27 -38.96
C GLY A 503 10.51 48.32 -37.77
N ASP A 504 9.28 48.24 -37.26
CA ASP A 504 8.95 47.49 -36.04
C ASP A 504 8.95 45.97 -36.31
N GLY A 505 9.55 45.19 -35.40
CA GLY A 505 9.65 43.75 -35.54
C GLY A 505 10.75 43.13 -34.68
N LEU A 506 10.97 41.83 -34.89
CA LEU A 506 11.98 41.04 -34.22
C LEU A 506 13.25 40.99 -35.08
N TYR A 507 14.38 41.36 -34.52
CA TYR A 507 15.68 41.30 -35.20
C TYR A 507 16.53 40.22 -34.55
N THR A 508 16.99 39.26 -35.35
CA THR A 508 17.88 38.18 -34.91
C THR A 508 19.17 38.27 -35.71
N LEU A 509 20.29 38.50 -35.04
CA LEU A 509 21.60 38.44 -35.66
C LEU A 509 22.20 37.06 -35.43
N ASN A 510 22.42 36.33 -36.53
CA ASN A 510 23.19 35.10 -36.53
C ASN A 510 24.60 35.40 -37.04
N LEU A 511 25.60 35.12 -36.22
CA LEU A 511 26.94 34.83 -36.69
C LEU A 511 26.94 33.37 -37.17
N LEU A 512 27.08 33.17 -38.48
CA LEU A 512 26.94 31.85 -39.11
C LEU A 512 28.18 30.99 -38.84
N GLY A 513 27.94 29.79 -38.31
CA GLY A 513 28.95 28.71 -38.28
C GLY A 513 29.07 28.01 -39.63
N ASN A 514 30.18 27.32 -39.85
CA ASN A 514 30.48 26.43 -41.00
C ASN A 514 30.58 27.11 -42.37
N THR A 515 30.80 28.42 -42.45
CA THR A 515 31.09 29.10 -43.74
C THR A 515 32.42 28.66 -44.35
N GLY A 516 33.30 28.02 -43.56
CA GLY A 516 34.62 27.54 -43.98
C GLY A 516 35.69 28.63 -44.07
N THR A 517 35.30 29.88 -43.85
CA THR A 517 36.18 31.05 -43.90
C THR A 517 36.70 31.40 -42.51
N ILE A 518 35.87 31.25 -41.47
CA ILE A 518 36.26 31.53 -40.09
C ILE A 518 36.98 30.31 -39.52
N GLU A 519 38.27 30.47 -39.23
CA GLU A 519 39.10 29.42 -38.64
C GLU A 519 40.02 29.98 -37.55
N ASP A 520 40.34 29.13 -36.58
CA ASP A 520 41.42 29.37 -35.64
C ASP A 520 42.80 29.21 -36.32
N LEU A 521 43.88 29.38 -35.55
CA LEU A 521 45.25 29.20 -36.05
C LEU A 521 45.64 27.75 -36.34
N ALA A 522 44.84 26.77 -35.89
CA ALA A 522 45.03 25.35 -36.12
C ALA A 522 44.28 24.83 -37.36
N GLY A 523 43.42 25.66 -37.97
CA GLY A 523 42.60 25.32 -39.14
C GLY A 523 41.26 24.68 -38.78
N ASN A 524 40.81 24.79 -37.53
CA ASN A 524 39.48 24.34 -37.12
C ASN A 524 38.46 25.41 -37.51
N VAL A 525 37.56 25.04 -38.40
CA VAL A 525 36.50 25.93 -38.87
C VAL A 525 35.53 26.22 -37.71
N PHE A 526 35.17 27.49 -37.51
CA PHE A 526 34.09 27.94 -36.63
C PHE A 526 32.79 27.21 -37.01
N LYS A 527 32.30 26.27 -36.18
CA LYS A 527 31.12 25.44 -36.49
C LYS A 527 29.87 25.87 -35.73
N ALA A 528 30.05 26.36 -34.52
CA ALA A 528 28.95 26.76 -33.64
C ALA A 528 28.74 28.26 -33.75
N GLY A 529 27.76 28.66 -34.57
CA GLY A 529 27.33 30.05 -34.70
C GLY A 529 26.94 30.68 -33.36
N ALA A 530 26.81 31.99 -33.34
CA ALA A 530 26.26 32.73 -32.20
C ALA A 530 25.01 33.47 -32.66
N THR A 531 24.00 33.52 -31.81
CA THR A 531 22.74 34.21 -32.13
C THR A 531 22.37 35.12 -30.99
N ASP A 532 21.88 36.31 -31.33
CA ASP A 532 21.22 37.20 -30.39
C ASP A 532 19.99 37.83 -31.04
N THR A 533 18.98 38.13 -30.24
CA THR A 533 17.67 38.57 -30.72
C THR A 533 17.17 39.75 -29.88
N TRP A 534 16.85 40.86 -30.54
CA TRP A 534 16.27 42.05 -29.90
C TRP A 534 15.02 42.54 -30.64
N ARG A 535 14.24 43.41 -29.97
CA ARG A 535 12.95 43.92 -30.47
C ARG A 535 12.98 45.44 -30.67
N ILE A 536 12.28 45.90 -31.70
CA ILE A 536 12.02 47.32 -31.97
C ILE A 536 10.51 47.50 -32.16
N GLY A 537 9.90 48.38 -31.36
CA GLY A 537 8.45 48.61 -31.33
C GLY A 537 7.73 47.89 -30.17
N ASP A 538 6.77 48.57 -29.53
CA ASP A 538 5.91 48.06 -28.43
C ASP A 538 4.81 47.10 -28.94
N PRO A 539 4.31 46.15 -28.12
CA PRO A 539 3.35 45.11 -28.52
C PRO A 539 1.87 45.54 -28.49
N VAL A 540 1.02 44.92 -29.33
CA VAL A 540 -0.46 45.01 -29.24
C VAL A 540 -1.18 43.74 -29.76
N LEU A 541 -0.49 42.61 -29.98
CA LEU A 541 -1.15 41.37 -30.42
C LEU A 541 -0.64 40.14 -29.66
N GLY A 542 -1.46 39.63 -28.75
CA GLY A 542 -1.33 38.36 -28.06
C GLY A 542 -2.21 37.28 -28.67
N ALA A 543 -1.90 36.03 -28.33
CA ALA A 543 -2.75 34.88 -28.60
C ALA A 543 -2.88 34.03 -27.33
N SER A 544 -3.94 33.25 -27.23
CA SER A 544 -4.08 32.23 -26.21
C SER A 544 -4.70 30.96 -26.79
N ILE A 545 -4.29 29.81 -26.25
CA ILE A 545 -4.90 28.51 -26.53
C ILE A 545 -5.78 28.19 -25.33
N GLU A 546 -7.08 28.06 -25.54
CA GLU A 546 -8.07 27.97 -24.47
C GLU A 546 -8.58 26.54 -24.25
N ASP A 547 -9.10 26.30 -23.04
CA ASP A 547 -10.04 25.22 -22.71
C ASP A 547 -9.57 23.76 -22.80
N ILE A 548 -8.27 23.46 -22.71
CA ILE A 548 -7.80 22.08 -22.52
C ILE A 548 -7.41 21.85 -21.05
N PRO A 549 -8.11 20.97 -20.31
CA PRO A 549 -7.71 20.58 -18.97
C PRO A 549 -6.29 19.99 -18.93
N PRO A 550 -5.56 20.09 -17.81
CA PRO A 550 -4.22 19.51 -17.67
C PRO A 550 -4.16 18.01 -17.94
N THR A 551 -5.26 17.30 -17.66
CA THR A 551 -5.43 15.87 -17.96
C THR A 551 -6.80 15.65 -18.58
N ILE A 552 -6.85 14.88 -19.66
CA ILE A 552 -8.08 14.42 -20.32
C ILE A 552 -8.04 12.91 -20.50
N LEU A 553 -9.21 12.27 -20.55
CA LEU A 553 -9.36 10.83 -20.83
C LEU A 553 -9.74 10.55 -22.30
N THR A 554 -10.06 11.62 -23.04
CA THR A 554 -10.47 11.61 -24.44
C THR A 554 -9.41 12.28 -25.32
N ASN A 555 -9.69 12.40 -26.63
CA ASN A 555 -8.95 13.30 -27.49
C ASN A 555 -9.29 14.77 -27.16
N ALA A 556 -8.41 15.70 -27.54
CA ALA A 556 -8.59 17.13 -27.27
C ALA A 556 -9.76 17.77 -28.06
N GLY A 557 -10.39 17.04 -28.98
CA GLY A 557 -11.52 17.54 -29.76
C GLY A 557 -11.19 18.83 -30.52
N GLN A 558 -12.11 19.80 -30.45
CA GLN A 558 -11.91 21.13 -31.01
C GLN A 558 -11.27 22.06 -29.98
N VAL A 559 -10.09 22.58 -30.31
CA VAL A 559 -9.32 23.51 -29.46
C VAL A 559 -9.50 24.93 -29.95
N SER A 560 -9.86 25.84 -29.05
CA SER A 560 -10.05 27.26 -29.37
C SER A 560 -8.74 28.05 -29.23
N ILE A 561 -8.52 28.97 -30.15
CA ILE A 561 -7.40 29.91 -30.18
C ILE A 561 -8.01 31.31 -30.24
N SER A 562 -7.65 32.19 -29.32
CA SER A 562 -8.10 33.57 -29.26
C SER A 562 -6.94 34.55 -29.48
N PHE A 563 -7.26 35.73 -30.01
CA PHE A 563 -6.30 36.80 -30.27
C PHE A 563 -6.79 38.11 -29.65
N ASP A 564 -5.92 38.82 -28.94
CA ASP A 564 -6.25 40.06 -28.21
C ASP A 564 -5.09 41.06 -28.21
N ASP A 565 -5.36 42.29 -27.74
CA ASP A 565 -4.35 43.33 -27.49
C ASP A 565 -3.92 43.45 -26.02
N GLY A 566 -4.15 42.41 -25.23
CA GLY A 566 -4.04 42.40 -23.78
C GLY A 566 -5.25 42.98 -23.05
N ILE A 567 -6.22 43.57 -23.76
CA ILE A 567 -7.45 44.14 -23.17
C ILE A 567 -8.72 43.73 -23.95
N ASN A 568 -8.69 43.76 -25.27
CA ASN A 568 -9.84 43.51 -26.16
C ASN A 568 -9.50 42.46 -27.23
N PRO A 569 -10.47 41.63 -27.65
CA PRO A 569 -10.29 40.73 -28.78
C PRO A 569 -9.94 41.49 -30.08
N VAL A 570 -8.96 40.99 -30.82
CA VAL A 570 -8.47 41.58 -32.08
C VAL A 570 -8.73 40.61 -33.22
N ASN A 571 -9.39 41.08 -34.28
CA ASN A 571 -9.52 40.28 -35.50
C ASN A 571 -8.18 40.19 -36.22
N VAL A 572 -7.68 38.96 -36.40
CA VAL A 572 -6.43 38.68 -37.11
C VAL A 572 -6.71 38.06 -38.47
N SER A 573 -5.80 38.25 -39.43
CA SER A 573 -5.81 37.55 -40.72
C SER A 573 -4.57 36.66 -40.85
N GLY A 574 -4.64 35.61 -41.67
CA GLY A 574 -3.47 34.82 -42.04
C GLY A 574 -3.33 33.48 -41.30
N VAL A 575 -4.17 33.18 -40.31
CA VAL A 575 -4.09 31.92 -39.54
C VAL A 575 -4.41 30.70 -40.42
N THR A 576 -3.52 29.72 -40.40
CA THR A 576 -3.58 28.44 -41.12
C THR A 576 -3.13 27.28 -40.22
N VAL A 577 -3.37 26.04 -40.64
CA VAL A 577 -2.93 24.84 -39.90
C VAL A 577 -1.39 24.76 -39.79
N ASN A 578 -0.65 25.34 -40.75
CA ASN A 578 0.83 25.33 -40.74
C ASN A 578 1.43 26.19 -39.62
N ASP A 579 0.64 27.09 -39.04
CA ASP A 579 1.08 27.94 -37.94
C ASP A 579 1.10 27.16 -36.61
N PHE A 580 0.61 25.92 -36.59
CA PHE A 580 0.54 25.08 -35.40
C PHE A 580 1.55 23.93 -35.45
N ARG A 581 2.17 23.64 -34.31
CA ARG A 581 2.97 22.44 -34.07
C ARG A 581 2.35 21.66 -32.92
N LEU A 582 2.11 20.37 -33.12
CA LEU A 582 1.67 19.46 -32.07
C LEU A 582 2.77 18.45 -31.79
N MET A 583 3.16 18.32 -30.54
CA MET A 583 4.15 17.35 -30.07
C MET A 583 3.46 16.31 -29.20
N LEU A 584 3.78 15.02 -29.36
CA LEU A 584 3.42 13.93 -28.46
C LEU A 584 4.70 13.33 -27.87
N ASN A 585 4.88 13.41 -26.55
CA ASN A 585 6.08 12.95 -25.85
C ASN A 585 7.38 13.48 -26.50
N GLY A 586 7.35 14.74 -26.96
CA GLY A 586 8.47 15.37 -27.66
C GLY A 586 8.66 14.98 -29.13
N GLN A 587 7.76 14.18 -29.73
CA GLN A 587 7.76 13.85 -31.16
C GLN A 587 6.70 14.65 -31.92
N ALA A 588 7.07 15.26 -33.05
CA ALA A 588 6.16 16.09 -33.83
C ALA A 588 5.11 15.26 -34.59
N ILE A 589 3.86 15.76 -34.60
CA ILE A 589 2.76 15.24 -35.39
C ILE A 589 2.51 16.19 -36.58
N ASP A 590 2.50 15.64 -37.80
CA ASP A 590 2.17 16.39 -39.01
C ASP A 590 0.65 16.61 -39.11
N LEU A 591 0.19 17.78 -38.68
CA LEU A 591 -1.22 18.17 -38.64
C LEU A 591 -1.86 18.20 -40.05
N VAL A 592 -1.10 18.59 -41.06
CA VAL A 592 -1.60 18.70 -42.44
C VAL A 592 -1.78 17.32 -43.05
N ALA A 593 -0.78 16.45 -42.90
CA ALA A 593 -0.88 15.07 -43.36
C ALA A 593 -2.00 14.30 -42.63
N ALA A 594 -2.24 14.63 -41.36
CA ALA A 594 -3.32 14.07 -40.57
C ALA A 594 -4.71 14.65 -40.91
N GLY A 595 -4.80 15.66 -41.78
CA GLY A 595 -6.06 16.23 -42.24
C GLY A 595 -6.77 17.11 -41.21
N VAL A 596 -6.03 17.69 -40.25
CA VAL A 596 -6.56 18.63 -39.27
C VAL A 596 -7.14 19.86 -39.97
N THR A 597 -8.26 20.36 -39.45
CA THR A 597 -8.97 21.50 -40.04
C THR A 597 -9.04 22.68 -39.07
N LEU A 598 -9.15 23.88 -39.63
CA LEU A 598 -9.25 25.15 -38.91
C LEU A 598 -10.57 25.86 -39.25
N THR A 599 -11.28 26.36 -38.24
CA THR A 599 -12.55 27.08 -38.40
C THR A 599 -12.52 28.42 -37.65
N PRO A 600 -12.80 29.58 -38.28
CA PRO A 600 -13.13 29.75 -39.68
C PRO A 600 -11.91 29.53 -40.58
N GLY A 601 -12.09 28.82 -41.69
CA GLY A 601 -10.98 28.53 -42.62
C GLY A 601 -10.53 29.72 -43.48
N VAL A 602 -11.25 30.86 -43.44
CA VAL A 602 -10.93 32.08 -44.19
C VAL A 602 -11.57 33.32 -43.55
N GLY A 603 -10.84 34.43 -43.58
CA GLY A 603 -11.31 35.77 -43.17
C GLY A 603 -10.81 36.20 -41.80
N PRO A 604 -10.88 37.51 -41.50
CA PRO A 604 -10.40 38.03 -40.23
C PRO A 604 -11.34 37.64 -39.09
N ALA A 605 -10.79 37.00 -38.06
CA ALA A 605 -11.53 36.59 -36.86
C ALA A 605 -10.67 36.79 -35.62
N SER A 606 -11.31 37.04 -34.48
CA SER A 606 -10.64 37.13 -33.18
C SER A 606 -10.50 35.77 -32.48
N SER A 607 -11.06 34.71 -33.08
CA SER A 607 -10.94 33.34 -32.57
C SER A 607 -11.02 32.32 -33.71
N TYR A 608 -10.26 31.25 -33.57
CA TYR A 608 -10.20 30.08 -34.46
C TYR A 608 -10.34 28.80 -33.64
N SER A 609 -10.82 27.72 -34.26
CA SER A 609 -10.95 26.38 -33.69
C SER A 609 -10.16 25.39 -34.53
N LEU A 610 -9.29 24.62 -33.89
CA LEU A 610 -8.46 23.57 -34.48
C LEU A 610 -9.02 22.20 -34.09
N ASP A 611 -9.38 21.36 -35.06
CA ASP A 611 -9.93 20.02 -34.79
C ASP A 611 -8.82 18.98 -34.62
N LEU A 612 -8.50 18.65 -33.37
CA LEU A 612 -7.47 17.69 -32.97
C LEU A 612 -8.00 16.27 -32.69
N THR A 613 -9.27 16.00 -32.99
CA THR A 613 -9.97 14.76 -32.62
C THR A 613 -9.18 13.49 -32.99
N TYR A 614 -8.59 13.46 -34.18
CA TYR A 614 -7.93 12.25 -34.70
C TYR A 614 -6.43 12.18 -34.42
N VAL A 615 -5.81 13.27 -33.99
CA VAL A 615 -4.35 13.36 -33.77
C VAL A 615 -3.96 13.27 -32.30
N THR A 616 -4.94 13.28 -31.39
CA THR A 616 -4.71 13.27 -29.93
C THR A 616 -5.29 12.05 -29.24
N GLN A 617 -5.44 10.92 -29.96
CA GLN A 617 -6.05 9.68 -29.44
C GLN A 617 -5.09 8.80 -28.62
N VAL A 618 -3.78 9.00 -28.76
CA VAL A 618 -2.77 8.19 -28.08
C VAL A 618 -2.48 8.79 -26.71
N ALA A 619 -2.43 7.97 -25.66
CA ALA A 619 -2.05 8.43 -24.32
C ALA A 619 -0.62 9.00 -24.30
N GLY A 620 -0.41 10.07 -23.55
CA GLY A 620 0.88 10.75 -23.44
C GLY A 620 0.74 12.25 -23.22
N THR A 621 1.88 12.92 -23.13
CA THR A 621 1.95 14.36 -22.96
C THR A 621 1.94 15.04 -24.32
N TYR A 622 0.93 15.88 -24.55
CA TYR A 622 0.84 16.72 -25.72
C TYR A 622 1.28 18.15 -25.42
N GLU A 623 1.87 18.79 -26.41
CA GLU A 623 2.08 20.24 -26.43
C GLU A 623 1.63 20.77 -27.79
N LEU A 624 0.63 21.65 -27.78
CA LEU A 624 0.21 22.41 -28.95
C LEU A 624 0.86 23.79 -28.88
N THR A 625 1.62 24.16 -29.91
CA THR A 625 2.26 25.47 -30.05
C THR A 625 1.71 26.19 -31.27
N LEU A 626 1.17 27.40 -31.08
CA LEU A 626 1.03 28.39 -32.14
C LEU A 626 2.38 29.05 -32.36
N VAL A 627 2.94 28.90 -33.55
CA VAL A 627 4.24 29.42 -33.97
C VAL A 627 4.06 30.78 -34.61
N ALA A 628 4.62 31.82 -34.00
CA ALA A 628 4.52 33.18 -34.48
C ALA A 628 5.40 33.43 -35.73
N ALA A 629 6.63 32.95 -35.70
CA ALA A 629 7.61 33.18 -36.76
C ALA A 629 7.12 32.57 -38.09
N GLY A 630 7.06 33.39 -39.14
CA GLY A 630 6.61 32.94 -40.48
C GLY A 630 5.10 32.81 -40.67
N SER A 631 4.29 33.11 -39.66
CA SER A 631 2.84 32.87 -39.72
C SER A 631 2.07 33.87 -40.59
N GLY A 632 2.61 35.08 -40.79
CA GLY A 632 1.89 36.18 -41.44
C GLY A 632 0.70 36.71 -40.64
N ILE A 633 0.53 36.28 -39.38
CA ILE A 633 -0.62 36.64 -38.55
C ILE A 633 -0.48 38.09 -38.11
N THR A 634 -1.46 38.91 -38.50
CA THR A 634 -1.50 40.35 -38.19
C THR A 634 -2.89 40.79 -37.74
N GLY A 635 -2.94 41.70 -36.78
CA GLY A 635 -4.15 42.25 -36.18
C GLY A 635 -3.93 43.68 -35.70
N GLY A 636 -4.84 44.60 -36.04
CA GLY A 636 -4.71 46.01 -35.63
C GLY A 636 -3.48 46.74 -36.18
N GLY A 637 -2.80 46.18 -37.20
CA GLY A 637 -1.54 46.70 -37.73
C GLY A 637 -0.29 46.11 -37.07
N ASN A 638 -0.44 45.20 -36.10
CA ASN A 638 0.67 44.58 -35.37
C ASN A 638 0.77 43.09 -35.70
N PRO A 639 1.98 42.54 -35.86
CA PRO A 639 2.18 41.11 -36.06
C PRO A 639 2.20 40.29 -34.77
N LEU A 640 1.88 39.01 -34.89
CA LEU A 640 2.13 38.04 -33.82
C LEU A 640 3.63 37.70 -33.78
N LEU A 641 4.29 37.97 -32.66
CA LEU A 641 5.75 37.85 -32.52
C LEU A 641 6.19 36.94 -31.36
N ALA A 642 5.26 36.23 -30.73
CA ALA A 642 5.54 35.30 -29.64
C ALA A 642 4.73 34.02 -29.81
N ASN A 643 5.40 32.88 -29.64
CA ASN A 643 4.72 31.60 -29.61
C ASN A 643 3.82 31.50 -28.38
N VAL A 644 2.77 30.70 -28.50
CA VAL A 644 1.90 30.31 -27.40
C VAL A 644 1.82 28.81 -27.40
N SER A 645 2.11 28.19 -26.26
CA SER A 645 2.01 26.75 -26.07
C SER A 645 0.99 26.42 -24.99
N HIS A 646 0.29 25.29 -25.15
CA HIS A 646 -0.48 24.66 -24.10
C HIS A 646 -0.16 23.17 -24.03
N SER A 647 0.07 22.66 -22.82
CA SER A 647 0.41 21.27 -22.58
C SER A 647 -0.66 20.57 -21.77
N TRP A 648 -0.95 19.33 -22.12
CA TRP A 648 -1.87 18.46 -21.38
C TRP A 648 -1.45 17.01 -21.49
N VAL A 649 -1.98 16.18 -20.60
CA VAL A 649 -1.82 14.72 -20.63
C VAL A 649 -3.11 14.09 -21.14
N ASN A 650 -3.02 13.29 -22.20
CA ASN A 650 -4.06 12.31 -22.49
C ASN A 650 -3.74 11.05 -21.69
N SER A 651 -4.61 10.69 -20.74
CA SER A 651 -4.46 9.55 -19.85
C SER A 651 -5.40 8.41 -20.27
N SER A 652 -4.90 7.18 -20.27
CA SER A 652 -5.75 5.98 -20.32
C SER A 652 -6.22 5.53 -18.93
N THR A 653 -5.76 6.19 -17.87
CA THR A 653 -6.06 5.85 -16.48
C THR A 653 -7.14 6.75 -15.90
N ILE A 654 -8.23 6.13 -15.47
CA ILE A 654 -9.29 6.70 -14.64
C ILE A 654 -8.91 6.45 -13.18
N ASP A 655 -8.51 7.51 -12.48
CA ASP A 655 -8.03 7.41 -11.10
C ASP A 655 -9.14 7.74 -10.10
N LEU A 656 -9.66 6.72 -9.41
CA LEU A 656 -10.63 6.87 -8.31
C LEU A 656 -9.96 6.81 -6.93
N THR A 657 -8.62 6.91 -6.86
CA THR A 657 -7.86 6.99 -5.60
C THR A 657 -7.74 8.42 -5.09
N GLY A 658 -7.85 9.41 -5.99
CA GLY A 658 -7.82 10.83 -5.66
C GLY A 658 -9.09 11.33 -4.97
N GLY A 659 -8.95 12.29 -4.05
CA GLY A 659 -10.09 12.98 -3.43
C GLY A 659 -10.80 12.16 -2.33
N THR A 660 -12.13 12.25 -2.28
CA THR A 660 -12.98 11.44 -1.37
C THR A 660 -13.64 10.34 -2.19
N PRO A 661 -13.22 9.07 -2.07
CA PRO A 661 -13.74 7.99 -2.88
C PRO A 661 -15.26 7.81 -2.75
N VAL A 662 -15.91 7.48 -3.87
CA VAL A 662 -17.36 7.27 -3.93
C VAL A 662 -17.66 5.76 -4.03
N PHE A 663 -18.23 5.23 -2.95
CA PHE A 663 -18.49 3.79 -2.79
C PHE A 663 -19.92 3.35 -3.15
N SER A 664 -20.80 4.32 -3.44
CA SER A 664 -22.17 4.05 -3.89
C SER A 664 -22.23 3.65 -5.36
N ASP A 665 -23.34 3.04 -5.77
CA ASP A 665 -23.62 2.69 -7.16
C ASP A 665 -24.29 3.84 -7.92
N GLY A 666 -23.82 4.14 -9.13
CA GLY A 666 -24.33 5.23 -9.96
C GLY A 666 -23.93 5.06 -11.42
N VAL A 667 -24.78 5.49 -12.34
CA VAL A 667 -24.47 5.46 -13.77
C VAL A 667 -23.74 6.71 -14.20
N ASP A 668 -22.95 6.58 -15.27
CA ASP A 668 -22.44 7.70 -16.03
C ASP A 668 -23.59 8.43 -16.73
N THR A 669 -23.59 9.76 -16.66
CA THR A 669 -24.62 10.57 -17.34
C THR A 669 -24.37 10.67 -18.84
N THR A 670 -23.11 10.69 -19.27
CA THR A 670 -22.69 10.88 -20.67
C THR A 670 -21.42 10.11 -20.97
N ALA A 671 -21.51 8.77 -20.99
CA ALA A 671 -20.37 7.90 -21.28
C ALA A 671 -19.60 8.29 -22.57
N GLY A 672 -18.28 8.36 -22.45
CA GLY A 672 -17.30 8.67 -23.49
C GLY A 672 -16.94 10.15 -23.61
N ASP A 673 -17.38 11.01 -22.70
CA ASP A 673 -17.08 12.45 -22.70
C ASP A 673 -15.78 12.81 -21.95
N GLY A 674 -15.14 11.81 -21.33
CA GLY A 674 -13.92 11.94 -20.53
C GLY A 674 -14.18 12.36 -19.09
N ILE A 675 -15.43 12.37 -18.65
CA ILE A 675 -15.85 12.78 -17.30
C ILE A 675 -16.65 11.64 -16.67
N VAL A 676 -16.12 11.07 -15.59
CA VAL A 676 -16.85 10.02 -14.86
C VAL A 676 -18.08 10.60 -14.17
N GLY A 677 -19.24 9.96 -14.40
CA GLY A 677 -20.49 10.32 -13.72
C GLY A 677 -21.11 11.57 -14.34
N ASP A 678 -21.09 12.69 -13.61
CA ASP A 678 -21.45 14.02 -14.13
C ASP A 678 -20.36 15.08 -13.86
N GLY A 679 -19.18 14.63 -13.43
CA GLY A 679 -18.06 15.50 -13.04
C GLY A 679 -18.24 16.21 -11.70
N THR A 680 -19.30 15.89 -10.93
CA THR A 680 -19.47 16.40 -9.57
C THR A 680 -18.97 15.40 -8.53
N SER A 681 -18.34 15.91 -7.47
CA SER A 681 -17.87 15.06 -6.37
C SER A 681 -19.05 14.31 -5.75
N GLY A 682 -19.00 12.97 -5.79
CA GLY A 682 -20.07 12.09 -5.32
C GLY A 682 -20.77 11.28 -6.41
N THR A 683 -20.50 11.52 -7.70
CA THR A 683 -21.03 10.73 -8.82
C THR A 683 -19.98 9.86 -9.52
N GLU A 684 -18.71 10.01 -9.13
CA GLU A 684 -17.55 9.27 -9.64
C GLU A 684 -17.49 7.82 -9.10
N THR A 685 -18.50 7.02 -9.44
CA THR A 685 -18.64 5.63 -8.99
C THR A 685 -17.88 4.64 -9.88
N LEU A 686 -17.66 3.41 -9.38
CA LEU A 686 -17.07 2.33 -10.18
C LEU A 686 -17.88 2.04 -11.46
N ARG A 687 -19.21 1.99 -11.36
CA ARG A 687 -20.08 1.72 -12.52
C ARG A 687 -19.96 2.83 -13.56
N ALA A 688 -19.99 4.10 -13.13
CA ALA A 688 -19.78 5.23 -14.03
C ALA A 688 -18.40 5.14 -14.71
N ALA A 689 -17.33 4.84 -13.97
CA ALA A 689 -15.99 4.71 -14.53
C ALA A 689 -15.87 3.57 -15.56
N ILE A 690 -16.56 2.45 -15.35
CA ILE A 690 -16.63 1.35 -16.33
C ILE A 690 -17.42 1.76 -17.56
N GLN A 691 -18.55 2.46 -17.40
CA GLN A 691 -19.33 2.97 -18.53
C GLN A 691 -18.53 3.96 -19.36
N GLU A 692 -17.78 4.84 -18.71
CA GLU A 692 -16.84 5.75 -19.34
C GLU A 692 -15.76 4.98 -20.11
N ALA A 693 -15.03 4.09 -19.43
CA ALA A 693 -13.99 3.27 -20.06
C ALA A 693 -14.49 2.44 -21.26
N ASN A 694 -15.70 1.89 -21.19
CA ASN A 694 -16.31 1.14 -22.29
C ASN A 694 -16.62 2.00 -23.52
N ALA A 695 -16.80 3.31 -23.34
CA ALA A 695 -17.11 4.26 -24.40
C ALA A 695 -15.86 4.98 -24.95
N LEU A 696 -14.76 4.97 -24.19
CA LEU A 696 -13.45 5.46 -24.61
C LEU A 696 -12.77 4.50 -25.58
N LEU A 697 -11.82 5.03 -26.36
CA LEU A 697 -11.03 4.23 -27.30
C LEU A 697 -9.78 3.68 -26.64
N GLY A 698 -9.49 2.41 -26.87
CA GLY A 698 -8.25 1.77 -26.43
C GLY A 698 -8.41 1.04 -25.09
N SER A 699 -7.29 0.57 -24.54
CA SER A 699 -7.33 -0.12 -23.25
C SER A 699 -7.24 0.90 -22.13
N ASN A 700 -8.22 0.91 -21.23
CA ASN A 700 -8.25 1.78 -20.08
C ASN A 700 -7.81 1.07 -18.80
N VAL A 701 -7.40 1.88 -17.82
CA VAL A 701 -7.09 1.45 -16.46
C VAL A 701 -8.01 2.18 -15.50
N ILE A 702 -8.62 1.47 -14.55
CA ILE A 702 -9.34 2.05 -13.42
C ILE A 702 -8.55 1.72 -12.14
N GLU A 703 -8.14 2.75 -11.42
CA GLU A 703 -7.50 2.63 -10.10
C GLU A 703 -8.55 2.85 -9.03
N LEU A 704 -8.71 1.89 -8.11
CA LEU A 704 -9.68 1.95 -7.03
C LEU A 704 -9.00 2.25 -5.70
N ALA A 705 -9.63 3.12 -4.92
CA ALA A 705 -9.26 3.33 -3.53
C ALA A 705 -9.58 2.11 -2.66
N ALA A 706 -9.05 2.10 -1.44
CA ALA A 706 -9.48 1.17 -0.41
C ALA A 706 -10.93 1.49 0.03
N GLY A 707 -11.74 0.45 0.23
CA GLY A 707 -13.15 0.55 0.62
C GLY A 707 -14.05 -0.44 -0.12
N THR A 708 -15.35 -0.40 0.18
CA THR A 708 -16.35 -1.32 -0.37
C THR A 708 -17.25 -0.62 -1.37
N TYR A 709 -17.06 -0.91 -2.66
CA TYR A 709 -17.90 -0.46 -3.77
C TYR A 709 -19.16 -1.34 -3.84
N PHE A 710 -20.30 -0.79 -3.40
CA PHE A 710 -21.57 -1.50 -3.37
C PHE A 710 -22.30 -1.36 -4.71
N LEU A 711 -22.69 -2.48 -5.33
CA LEU A 711 -23.56 -2.50 -6.51
C LEU A 711 -25.03 -2.57 -6.07
N GLY A 712 -25.66 -1.40 -5.92
CA GLY A 712 -27.01 -1.24 -5.41
C GLY A 712 -28.12 -1.20 -6.47
N ILE A 713 -27.77 -1.12 -7.76
CA ILE A 713 -28.75 -1.04 -8.85
C ILE A 713 -29.06 -2.45 -9.34
N GLY A 714 -30.18 -3.03 -8.93
CA GLY A 714 -30.66 -4.31 -9.46
C GLY A 714 -31.10 -4.22 -10.93
N GLY A 715 -30.77 -5.24 -11.71
CA GLY A 715 -31.16 -5.44 -13.09
C GLY A 715 -31.15 -6.94 -13.41
N ILE A 716 -31.62 -7.33 -14.58
CA ILE A 716 -31.34 -8.67 -15.14
C ILE A 716 -31.15 -8.48 -16.65
N ASP A 717 -30.21 -9.23 -17.24
CA ASP A 717 -29.98 -9.29 -18.69
C ASP A 717 -29.89 -7.91 -19.38
N GLU A 718 -29.23 -6.95 -18.71
CA GLU A 718 -28.82 -5.68 -19.30
C GLU A 718 -27.36 -5.84 -19.80
N ASP A 719 -26.98 -5.16 -20.88
CA ASP A 719 -25.67 -5.37 -21.52
C ASP A 719 -24.88 -4.05 -21.68
N GLN A 720 -25.21 -2.98 -20.95
CA GLN A 720 -24.59 -1.65 -21.01
C GLN A 720 -24.15 -1.15 -19.64
N SER A 721 -24.03 -2.05 -18.65
CA SER A 721 -23.67 -1.74 -17.27
C SER A 721 -24.56 -0.67 -16.61
N ALA A 722 -25.78 -0.44 -17.11
CA ALA A 722 -26.72 0.56 -16.61
C ALA A 722 -27.50 0.06 -15.38
N THR A 723 -27.71 -1.24 -15.27
CA THR A 723 -28.33 -1.91 -14.13
C THR A 723 -27.77 -3.31 -13.97
N GLY A 724 -27.78 -3.89 -12.76
CA GLY A 724 -27.35 -5.26 -12.54
C GLY A 724 -25.83 -5.37 -12.51
N ASP A 725 -25.28 -6.30 -13.29
CA ASP A 725 -23.84 -6.51 -13.42
C ASP A 725 -23.09 -5.32 -14.05
N LEU A 726 -21.76 -5.39 -13.95
CA LEU A 726 -20.81 -4.53 -14.62
C LEU A 726 -20.39 -5.21 -15.92
N ASP A 727 -20.90 -4.72 -17.03
CA ASP A 727 -20.56 -5.20 -18.37
C ASP A 727 -19.23 -4.65 -18.85
N ILE A 728 -18.30 -5.52 -19.20
CA ILE A 728 -16.99 -5.15 -19.77
C ILE A 728 -17.05 -5.34 -21.29
N ARG A 729 -17.01 -4.22 -22.01
CA ARG A 729 -17.22 -4.15 -23.47
C ARG A 729 -16.02 -3.64 -24.26
N ASP A 730 -15.02 -3.08 -23.58
CA ASP A 730 -13.68 -2.84 -24.14
C ASP A 730 -12.59 -3.34 -23.17
N ASN A 731 -11.34 -3.32 -23.62
CA ASN A 731 -10.20 -3.78 -22.84
C ASN A 731 -10.01 -2.91 -21.60
N LEU A 732 -10.00 -3.55 -20.43
CA LEU A 732 -10.01 -2.85 -19.16
C LEU A 732 -9.08 -3.53 -18.17
N THR A 733 -8.35 -2.72 -17.41
CA THR A 733 -7.65 -3.15 -16.21
C THR A 733 -8.25 -2.45 -15.00
N ILE A 734 -8.66 -3.19 -13.96
CA ILE A 734 -9.17 -2.63 -12.70
C ILE A 734 -8.24 -3.07 -11.58
N ARG A 735 -7.65 -2.10 -10.85
CA ARG A 735 -6.67 -2.36 -9.80
C ARG A 735 -7.14 -1.78 -8.49
N GLY A 736 -7.15 -2.62 -7.45
CA GLY A 736 -7.44 -2.21 -6.07
C GLY A 736 -6.19 -2.03 -5.22
N GLN A 737 -6.41 -1.71 -3.95
CA GLN A 737 -5.35 -1.49 -2.96
C GLN A 737 -4.98 -2.75 -2.15
N GLY A 738 -5.60 -3.89 -2.45
CA GLY A 738 -5.35 -5.16 -1.77
C GLY A 738 -6.62 -6.00 -1.60
N VAL A 739 -6.44 -7.31 -1.43
CA VAL A 739 -7.52 -8.25 -1.13
C VAL A 739 -8.17 -7.88 0.21
N GLY A 740 -9.50 -7.77 0.18
CA GLY A 740 -10.39 -7.32 1.26
C GLY A 740 -10.09 -5.94 1.83
N VAL A 741 -9.23 -5.18 1.15
CA VAL A 741 -9.04 -3.75 1.34
C VAL A 741 -9.88 -2.99 0.32
N THR A 742 -9.78 -3.36 -0.96
CA THR A 742 -10.70 -2.92 -2.00
C THR A 742 -11.69 -4.04 -2.29
N ILE A 743 -12.97 -3.80 -2.04
CA ILE A 743 -14.05 -4.80 -2.17
C ILE A 743 -15.07 -4.29 -3.17
N ILE A 744 -15.42 -5.13 -4.15
CA ILE A 744 -16.56 -4.95 -5.05
C ILE A 744 -17.65 -5.92 -4.58
N ASP A 745 -18.72 -5.37 -4.04
CA ASP A 745 -19.81 -6.12 -3.41
C ASP A 745 -21.08 -6.07 -4.26
N GLY A 746 -21.53 -7.23 -4.74
CA GLY A 746 -22.74 -7.39 -5.55
C GLY A 746 -24.06 -7.20 -4.80
N ALA A 747 -24.00 -6.96 -3.49
CA ALA A 747 -25.13 -6.70 -2.60
C ALA A 747 -26.24 -7.76 -2.63
N GLU A 748 -25.92 -8.99 -3.04
CA GLU A 748 -26.85 -10.08 -3.30
C GLU A 748 -27.94 -9.74 -4.34
N LEU A 749 -27.68 -8.83 -5.27
CA LEU A 749 -28.69 -8.36 -6.23
C LEU A 749 -28.62 -9.04 -7.60
N ASP A 750 -27.43 -9.17 -8.17
CA ASP A 750 -27.21 -9.70 -9.51
C ASP A 750 -25.79 -10.30 -9.61
N ARG A 751 -25.38 -10.69 -10.82
CA ARG A 751 -23.97 -10.90 -11.16
C ARG A 751 -23.14 -9.64 -10.87
N ILE A 752 -21.84 -9.79 -10.62
CA ILE A 752 -20.93 -8.64 -10.46
C ILE A 752 -20.30 -8.24 -11.79
N PHE A 753 -19.68 -9.17 -12.52
CA PHE A 753 -19.02 -8.88 -13.80
C PHE A 753 -19.47 -9.78 -14.94
N GLN A 754 -19.75 -9.19 -16.10
CA GLN A 754 -19.93 -9.88 -17.37
C GLN A 754 -18.91 -9.40 -18.39
N ILE A 755 -18.06 -10.30 -18.88
CA ILE A 755 -17.01 -10.01 -19.86
C ILE A 755 -17.43 -10.56 -21.22
N PHE A 756 -17.55 -9.69 -22.22
CA PHE A 756 -17.97 -10.05 -23.57
C PHE A 756 -16.86 -10.69 -24.40
N ALA A 757 -17.24 -11.43 -25.44
CA ALA A 757 -16.28 -12.04 -26.34
C ALA A 757 -15.46 -10.98 -27.11
N GLY A 758 -14.14 -11.19 -27.19
CA GLY A 758 -13.22 -10.29 -27.89
C GLY A 758 -12.62 -9.17 -27.04
N VAL A 759 -13.02 -9.06 -25.77
CA VAL A 759 -12.48 -8.07 -24.82
C VAL A 759 -11.56 -8.73 -23.79
N THR A 760 -10.67 -7.94 -23.19
CA THR A 760 -9.75 -8.36 -22.13
C THR A 760 -10.04 -7.62 -20.85
N LEU A 761 -10.22 -8.34 -19.74
CA LEU A 761 -10.31 -7.78 -18.40
C LEU A 761 -9.13 -8.25 -17.54
N ASN A 762 -8.37 -7.34 -16.96
CA ASN A 762 -7.41 -7.64 -15.91
C ASN A 762 -7.94 -7.11 -14.58
N LEU A 763 -8.06 -7.97 -13.57
CA LEU A 763 -8.44 -7.60 -12.22
C LEU A 763 -7.26 -7.86 -11.28
N GLU A 764 -6.89 -6.86 -10.49
CA GLU A 764 -5.72 -6.92 -9.63
C GLU A 764 -6.02 -6.40 -8.22
N ASN A 765 -5.52 -7.09 -7.19
CA ASN A 765 -5.48 -6.60 -5.82
C ASN A 765 -6.83 -6.16 -5.24
N LEU A 766 -7.88 -6.98 -5.42
CA LEU A 766 -9.23 -6.66 -4.95
C LEU A 766 -10.05 -7.90 -4.59
N THR A 767 -11.17 -7.70 -3.91
CA THR A 767 -12.15 -8.73 -3.57
C THR A 767 -13.44 -8.53 -4.36
N ILE A 768 -14.05 -9.63 -4.79
CA ILE A 768 -15.31 -9.71 -5.53
C ILE A 768 -16.23 -10.61 -4.71
N GLN A 769 -17.33 -10.06 -4.19
CA GLN A 769 -18.17 -10.81 -3.27
C GLN A 769 -19.66 -10.55 -3.36
N ASN A 770 -20.43 -11.49 -2.83
CA ASN A 770 -21.88 -11.39 -2.63
C ASN A 770 -22.67 -11.13 -3.91
N GLY A 771 -22.17 -11.56 -5.07
CA GLY A 771 -22.97 -11.66 -6.29
C GLY A 771 -24.02 -12.75 -6.15
N LYS A 772 -25.23 -12.54 -6.67
CA LYS A 772 -26.34 -13.49 -6.55
C LYS A 772 -27.19 -13.58 -7.79
N LEU A 773 -27.25 -14.77 -8.37
CA LEU A 773 -28.10 -15.08 -9.51
C LEU A 773 -29.26 -16.00 -9.11
N THR A 774 -30.46 -15.62 -9.52
CA THR A 774 -31.66 -16.45 -9.44
C THR A 774 -32.04 -16.97 -10.82
N GLY A 775 -32.63 -18.16 -10.93
CA GLY A 775 -32.99 -18.76 -12.21
C GLY A 775 -31.89 -19.60 -12.84
N SER A 776 -31.72 -19.48 -14.16
CA SER A 776 -30.87 -20.38 -14.98
C SER A 776 -29.56 -19.76 -15.46
N ASP A 777 -29.22 -18.57 -14.97
CA ASP A 777 -27.97 -17.92 -15.33
C ASP A 777 -26.82 -18.41 -14.46
N ASP A 778 -25.63 -18.37 -15.06
CA ASP A 778 -24.40 -18.88 -14.46
C ASP A 778 -23.42 -17.75 -14.15
N GLY A 779 -22.55 -17.97 -13.16
CA GLY A 779 -21.44 -17.07 -12.83
C GLY A 779 -21.92 -15.85 -12.05
N ALA A 780 -22.28 -16.02 -10.77
CA ALA A 780 -22.79 -14.92 -9.95
C ALA A 780 -21.69 -13.92 -9.54
N GLY A 781 -20.45 -14.35 -9.38
CA GLY A 781 -19.32 -13.42 -9.30
C GLY A 781 -18.96 -12.90 -10.69
N ILE A 782 -18.42 -13.79 -11.54
CA ILE A 782 -17.87 -13.44 -12.85
C ILE A 782 -18.42 -14.38 -13.92
N ARG A 783 -18.88 -13.80 -15.04
CA ARG A 783 -19.14 -14.52 -16.28
C ARG A 783 -18.15 -14.07 -17.35
N ASN A 784 -17.23 -14.95 -17.73
CA ASN A 784 -16.23 -14.66 -18.75
C ASN A 784 -16.55 -15.31 -20.10
N SER A 785 -16.70 -14.49 -21.13
CA SER A 785 -16.76 -14.91 -22.55
C SER A 785 -15.60 -14.38 -23.38
N GLY A 786 -14.76 -13.50 -22.81
CA GLY A 786 -13.58 -12.90 -23.44
C GLY A 786 -12.28 -13.50 -22.88
N THR A 787 -11.33 -12.63 -22.59
CA THR A 787 -10.08 -12.96 -21.87
C THR A 787 -10.12 -12.30 -20.50
N THR A 788 -9.89 -13.04 -19.43
CA THR A 788 -9.81 -12.48 -18.07
C THR A 788 -8.56 -12.94 -17.35
N THR A 789 -7.84 -12.02 -16.72
CA THR A 789 -6.73 -12.30 -15.82
C THR A 789 -7.10 -11.85 -14.42
N LEU A 790 -6.96 -12.75 -13.44
CA LEU A 790 -7.07 -12.45 -12.02
C LEU A 790 -5.68 -12.57 -11.40
N THR A 791 -5.16 -11.48 -10.86
CA THR A 791 -3.85 -11.43 -10.17
C THR A 791 -4.05 -10.93 -8.76
N ASN A 792 -3.82 -11.77 -7.76
CA ASN A 792 -4.06 -11.42 -6.36
C ASN A 792 -5.49 -10.90 -6.12
N VAL A 793 -6.48 -11.68 -6.57
CA VAL A 793 -7.90 -11.39 -6.42
C VAL A 793 -8.57 -12.45 -5.54
N GLU A 794 -9.52 -12.03 -4.71
CA GLU A 794 -10.40 -12.94 -3.98
C GLU A 794 -11.82 -12.92 -4.56
N VAL A 795 -12.35 -14.06 -5.00
CA VAL A 795 -13.75 -14.21 -5.43
C VAL A 795 -14.48 -15.06 -4.40
N THR A 796 -15.33 -14.44 -3.58
CA THR A 796 -15.85 -15.08 -2.36
C THR A 796 -17.33 -14.84 -2.09
N GLY A 797 -18.01 -15.82 -1.49
CA GLY A 797 -19.40 -15.66 -1.03
C GLY A 797 -20.45 -15.44 -2.14
N ASN A 798 -20.12 -15.74 -3.40
CA ASN A 798 -21.05 -15.57 -4.52
C ASN A 798 -21.97 -16.78 -4.67
N VAL A 799 -23.24 -16.56 -5.03
CA VAL A 799 -24.30 -17.59 -5.02
C VAL A 799 -25.06 -17.63 -6.35
N ALA A 800 -25.10 -18.79 -7.01
CA ALA A 800 -25.94 -19.02 -8.19
C ALA A 800 -26.97 -20.13 -7.92
N GLU A 801 -28.23 -19.92 -8.32
CA GLU A 801 -29.25 -20.98 -8.27
C GLU A 801 -28.97 -22.10 -9.28
N ASP A 802 -28.41 -21.78 -10.46
CA ASP A 802 -27.86 -22.77 -11.39
C ASP A 802 -26.35 -22.92 -11.18
N SER A 803 -25.50 -22.77 -12.19
CA SER A 803 -24.10 -23.18 -12.11
C SER A 803 -23.16 -22.00 -11.86
N ALA A 804 -21.93 -22.28 -11.38
CA ALA A 804 -20.92 -21.25 -11.10
C ALA A 804 -21.37 -20.16 -10.12
N GLY A 805 -21.31 -20.47 -8.82
CA GLY A 805 -21.45 -19.43 -7.79
C GLY A 805 -20.37 -18.36 -7.96
N GLY A 806 -19.11 -18.78 -8.04
CA GLY A 806 -17.98 -17.87 -8.25
C GLY A 806 -17.85 -17.42 -9.71
N ILE A 807 -17.28 -18.28 -10.57
CA ILE A 807 -16.90 -17.91 -11.94
C ILE A 807 -17.41 -18.93 -12.95
N ASN A 808 -18.08 -18.43 -14.00
CA ASN A 808 -18.39 -19.19 -15.21
C ASN A 808 -17.47 -18.76 -16.36
N ASN A 809 -16.64 -19.67 -16.85
CA ASN A 809 -15.72 -19.40 -17.95
C ASN A 809 -16.12 -20.12 -19.24
N THR A 810 -16.41 -19.34 -20.27
CA THR A 810 -16.61 -19.80 -21.65
C THR A 810 -15.50 -19.33 -22.61
N GLY A 811 -14.73 -18.31 -22.22
CA GLY A 811 -13.56 -17.78 -22.93
C GLY A 811 -12.22 -18.30 -22.40
N LEU A 812 -11.23 -17.42 -22.28
CA LEU A 812 -9.94 -17.68 -21.64
C LEU A 812 -9.90 -17.01 -20.27
N ILE A 813 -9.59 -17.76 -19.21
CA ILE A 813 -9.30 -17.20 -17.89
C ILE A 813 -7.95 -17.67 -17.36
N VAL A 814 -7.18 -16.73 -16.81
CA VAL A 814 -5.90 -16.97 -16.13
C VAL A 814 -6.05 -16.50 -14.68
N ILE A 815 -5.85 -17.41 -13.73
CA ILE A 815 -6.00 -17.17 -12.30
C ILE A 815 -4.65 -17.38 -11.62
N VAL A 816 -4.09 -16.32 -11.06
CA VAL A 816 -2.73 -16.26 -10.55
C VAL A 816 -2.74 -15.65 -9.15
N ASP A 817 -2.08 -16.32 -8.21
CA ASP A 817 -1.92 -15.83 -6.84
C ASP A 817 -3.26 -15.42 -6.18
N SER A 818 -4.35 -16.09 -6.54
CA SER A 818 -5.73 -15.67 -6.24
C SER A 818 -6.46 -16.69 -5.36
N THR A 819 -7.55 -16.26 -4.73
CA THR A 819 -8.40 -17.12 -3.88
C THR A 819 -9.83 -17.17 -4.40
N ILE A 820 -10.36 -18.36 -4.63
CA ILE A 820 -11.77 -18.58 -4.99
C ILE A 820 -12.42 -19.38 -3.87
N SER A 821 -13.25 -18.74 -3.04
CA SER A 821 -13.71 -19.37 -1.80
C SER A 821 -15.17 -19.16 -1.44
N ASN A 822 -15.75 -20.09 -0.67
CA ASN A 822 -17.09 -19.95 -0.10
C ASN A 822 -18.20 -19.61 -1.12
N ASN A 823 -18.00 -19.94 -2.39
CA ASN A 823 -19.01 -19.73 -3.42
C ASN A 823 -19.95 -20.94 -3.49
N THR A 824 -21.22 -20.69 -3.80
CA THR A 824 -22.29 -21.71 -3.75
C THR A 824 -23.07 -21.76 -5.06
N ALA A 825 -23.31 -22.97 -5.58
CA ALA A 825 -24.11 -23.18 -6.79
C ALA A 825 -25.16 -24.30 -6.61
N GLY A 826 -26.39 -24.13 -7.09
CA GLY A 826 -27.36 -25.23 -7.16
C GLY A 826 -27.10 -26.22 -8.30
N GLY A 827 -26.36 -25.78 -9.32
CA GLY A 827 -25.93 -26.47 -10.53
C GLY A 827 -24.58 -27.16 -10.38
N GLY A 828 -23.68 -27.02 -11.36
CA GLY A 828 -22.31 -27.55 -11.29
C GLY A 828 -21.26 -26.44 -11.12
N GLY A 829 -20.14 -26.74 -10.46
CA GLY A 829 -19.09 -25.75 -10.24
C GLY A 829 -19.46 -24.74 -9.16
N GLY A 830 -19.34 -25.10 -7.88
CA GLY A 830 -19.62 -24.16 -6.78
C GLY A 830 -18.73 -22.91 -6.87
N GLY A 831 -17.42 -23.14 -6.97
CA GLY A 831 -16.42 -22.09 -7.20
C GLY A 831 -16.30 -21.74 -8.68
N LEU A 832 -15.93 -22.74 -9.50
CA LEU A 832 -15.52 -22.55 -10.88
C LEU A 832 -16.31 -23.46 -11.81
N ARG A 833 -16.82 -22.93 -12.92
CA ARG A 833 -17.28 -23.73 -14.06
C ARG A 833 -16.49 -23.35 -15.29
N ASN A 834 -16.06 -24.35 -16.06
CA ASN A 834 -15.28 -24.12 -17.27
C ASN A 834 -15.86 -24.88 -18.48
N THR A 835 -16.15 -24.17 -19.56
CA THR A 835 -16.36 -24.73 -20.90
C THR A 835 -15.35 -24.21 -21.93
N GLY A 836 -14.53 -23.23 -21.56
CA GLY A 836 -13.46 -22.63 -22.37
C GLY A 836 -12.06 -23.10 -21.93
N THR A 837 -11.11 -22.17 -21.90
CA THR A 837 -9.72 -22.42 -21.43
C THR A 837 -9.49 -21.78 -20.07
N MET A 838 -9.00 -22.54 -19.10
CA MET A 838 -8.71 -22.08 -17.76
C MET A 838 -7.29 -22.46 -17.35
N GLN A 839 -6.54 -21.49 -16.85
CA GLN A 839 -5.20 -21.68 -16.28
C GLN A 839 -5.21 -21.19 -14.84
N ILE A 840 -4.76 -22.04 -13.92
CA ILE A 840 -4.70 -21.74 -12.49
C ILE A 840 -3.28 -21.98 -12.01
N SER A 841 -2.66 -20.97 -11.39
CA SER A 841 -1.35 -21.11 -10.77
C SER A 841 -1.27 -20.42 -9.41
N ARG A 842 -0.59 -21.06 -8.45
CA ARG A 842 -0.31 -20.48 -7.12
C ARG A 842 -1.56 -19.94 -6.41
N SER A 843 -2.69 -20.60 -6.64
CA SER A 843 -4.00 -20.11 -6.19
C SER A 843 -4.65 -21.08 -5.21
N THR A 844 -5.59 -20.59 -4.42
CA THR A 844 -6.36 -21.38 -3.45
C THR A 844 -7.83 -21.42 -3.85
N ILE A 845 -8.39 -22.62 -3.98
CA ILE A 845 -9.82 -22.84 -4.24
C ILE A 845 -10.41 -23.59 -3.05
N SER A 846 -11.19 -22.92 -2.20
CA SER A 846 -11.56 -23.49 -0.90
C SER A 846 -12.99 -23.23 -0.43
N GLY A 847 -13.56 -24.17 0.33
CA GLY A 847 -14.88 -23.97 0.95
C GLY A 847 -16.05 -23.78 -0.04
N ASN A 848 -15.86 -24.04 -1.33
CA ASN A 848 -16.91 -23.87 -2.32
C ASN A 848 -17.87 -25.07 -2.30
N THR A 849 -19.17 -24.80 -2.46
CA THR A 849 -20.21 -25.82 -2.31
C THR A 849 -21.15 -25.88 -3.51
N THR A 850 -21.65 -27.07 -3.81
CA THR A 850 -22.66 -27.21 -4.85
C THR A 850 -23.62 -28.38 -4.64
N ALA A 851 -24.87 -28.24 -5.09
CA ALA A 851 -25.85 -29.32 -5.03
C ALA A 851 -25.67 -30.39 -6.13
N ARG A 852 -24.75 -30.22 -7.09
CA ARG A 852 -24.42 -31.25 -8.09
C ARG A 852 -22.95 -31.65 -8.10
N ASP A 853 -22.21 -31.22 -9.11
CA ASP A 853 -20.93 -31.77 -9.51
C ASP A 853 -19.85 -30.70 -9.41
N GLY A 854 -18.72 -31.01 -8.76
CA GLY A 854 -17.55 -30.12 -8.71
C GLY A 854 -17.74 -28.93 -7.78
N GLY A 855 -17.61 -29.14 -6.45
CA GLY A 855 -17.70 -28.06 -5.47
C GLY A 855 -16.72 -26.92 -5.76
N ALA A 856 -15.46 -27.26 -6.01
CA ALA A 856 -14.39 -26.34 -6.34
C ALA A 856 -14.44 -25.95 -7.83
N LEU A 857 -14.43 -26.94 -8.71
CA LEU A 857 -14.33 -26.79 -10.15
C LEU A 857 -15.19 -27.82 -10.85
N PHE A 858 -15.91 -27.41 -11.89
CA PHE A 858 -16.59 -28.29 -12.81
C PHE A 858 -16.16 -27.98 -14.24
N ASN A 859 -15.35 -28.87 -14.83
CA ASN A 859 -14.94 -28.76 -16.23
C ASN A 859 -15.95 -29.47 -17.14
N ALA A 860 -16.73 -28.68 -17.87
CA ALA A 860 -17.84 -29.14 -18.69
C ALA A 860 -17.47 -29.23 -20.19
N GLY A 861 -17.92 -30.31 -20.83
CA GLY A 861 -17.83 -30.48 -22.27
C GLY A 861 -16.39 -30.53 -22.79
N ILE A 862 -16.05 -29.62 -23.70
CA ILE A 862 -14.74 -29.53 -24.36
C ILE A 862 -13.74 -28.61 -23.65
N GLY A 863 -14.10 -28.10 -22.46
CA GLY A 863 -13.25 -27.19 -21.71
C GLY A 863 -11.90 -27.80 -21.35
N THR A 864 -10.86 -26.95 -21.35
CA THR A 864 -9.50 -27.33 -20.96
C THR A 864 -9.09 -26.60 -19.69
N VAL A 865 -8.50 -27.33 -18.74
CA VAL A 865 -8.00 -26.77 -17.48
C VAL A 865 -6.54 -27.17 -17.31
N THR A 866 -5.69 -26.21 -16.95
CA THR A 866 -4.32 -26.44 -16.48
C THR A 866 -4.19 -25.88 -15.07
N VAL A 867 -3.68 -26.68 -14.13
CA VAL A 867 -3.48 -26.28 -12.73
C VAL A 867 -2.03 -26.56 -12.35
N SER A 868 -1.37 -25.60 -11.69
CA SER A 868 0.00 -25.74 -11.20
C SER A 868 0.19 -25.06 -9.84
N ASN A 869 0.87 -25.71 -8.90
CA ASN A 869 1.19 -25.14 -7.58
C ASN A 869 -0.02 -24.53 -6.83
N SER A 870 -1.21 -25.11 -6.97
CA SER A 870 -2.44 -24.59 -6.39
C SER A 870 -3.05 -25.55 -5.36
N THR A 871 -3.82 -25.01 -4.43
CA THR A 871 -4.43 -25.75 -3.32
C THR A 871 -5.96 -25.82 -3.50
N PHE A 872 -6.53 -27.01 -3.34
CA PHE A 872 -7.98 -27.24 -3.33
C PHE A 872 -8.36 -27.86 -1.98
N SER A 873 -9.15 -27.16 -1.15
CA SER A 873 -9.42 -27.59 0.23
C SER A 873 -10.87 -27.33 0.68
N GLY A 874 -11.48 -28.26 1.42
CA GLY A 874 -12.81 -28.03 2.02
C GLY A 874 -13.97 -27.81 1.04
N ASN A 875 -13.82 -28.13 -0.25
CA ASN A 875 -14.88 -27.99 -1.25
C ASN A 875 -15.83 -29.21 -1.20
N SER A 876 -17.14 -28.98 -1.35
CA SER A 876 -18.17 -30.00 -1.20
C SER A 876 -19.15 -30.04 -2.38
N SER A 877 -19.61 -31.23 -2.75
CA SER A 877 -20.70 -31.40 -3.70
C SER A 877 -21.60 -32.58 -3.33
N ASP A 878 -22.91 -32.44 -3.54
CA ASP A 878 -23.86 -33.48 -3.14
C ASP A 878 -23.87 -34.73 -4.05
N ARG A 879 -23.45 -34.59 -5.32
CA ARG A 879 -23.55 -35.67 -6.31
C ARG A 879 -22.23 -36.35 -6.65
N SER A 880 -21.15 -35.59 -6.87
CA SER A 880 -19.86 -36.10 -7.35
C SER A 880 -18.68 -35.66 -6.47
N GLY A 881 -17.46 -35.61 -7.04
CA GLY A 881 -16.26 -35.18 -6.32
C GLY A 881 -16.23 -33.67 -6.06
N GLY A 882 -15.46 -33.28 -5.06
CA GLY A 882 -15.27 -31.88 -4.68
C GLY A 882 -14.57 -31.01 -5.74
N ALA A 883 -14.02 -31.56 -6.82
CA ALA A 883 -13.48 -30.87 -8.00
C ALA A 883 -13.50 -31.80 -9.23
#